data_AF-A0A2W2AGJ6-F1
#
_entry.id   AF-A0A2W2AGJ6-F1
#
_cell.length_a   1.000
_cell.length_b   1.000
_cell.length_c   1.000
_cell.angle_alpha   90.00
_cell.angle_beta   90.00
_cell.angle_gamma   90.00
#
_symmetry.space_group_name_H-M   'P 1'
#
loop_
_entity.id
_entity.type
_entity.pdbx_description
1 polymer ?
#
loop_
_entity_poly.entity_id
_entity_poly.type
_entity_poly.pdbx_seq_one_letter_code
_entity_poly.pdbx_strand_id
1 'polypeptide(L)'
;MYRKLRPTLTILCVLFFVFSKAQICNGPLNGNYTINKLQPTSGGNFNSFSDAVAALNLCGVSGPVLFTVTQGSGPYNERVVINPVNNASATNTVTFSGNGETISYGTTDTAEHATIKLNGADHIVLEHLVINAIGSTAVKAGIGIQLSNRADSNVISQCSINLGLSTTTAFAGITINTTGASATTAMTGSTCNGNLIMDDTVNGGGYSITTVGTATATNKNNQIIGNYLLNNSAYGVYSVGSENLLVEANNITRPDRTANVTNNFAAIQLGAYNRSSKVSKNIIHNLLISIAAGVGKIYGISLSSCKATLGNENEISNNLVYDLRGNGSVAGIYHTASEFTFYYHNTISLDHAASTAAASTFTKGAHFDGAQSVRFIDNIITVSRGGASAKTCIDFGTMSAVQMNSFVSDNNDLYYGAAQSATNGVGYAGSSVYVTLNDWQTALSKDVHSVSFDPQYSNAAVGYLLPTSLSIDNIGQPLGLTTDIAGNARSSAAPDAGAYEFGTIPFCNAPANVTLTDSIAFWNATAASGYEYSIDQNLYAPASGTNTTDTFTLVNNLTRGAVYYLHVRANCSAGLNSAWVTSAYFVPCNLPQLIITGSRDSFTFCQGDSILLKGNVNPGYTYQWRKNGSKISGATNANYMTHLAGVYELIVAAGPNCIDTSASVNVVVMPLPVPVISYNNGTFSVDQHYSSYQWKLSGNAISGATDSTYTPPQKGTYSVTVTNANGCTGTSAKTTINTTGVEEISGADAIAVYPNPTSGIIQLQAKAPLIISVFNSEGKILLKGENGLQIDLSMLPAGLYWLRLANKEGITVKTIPVTKN
;
A
#
# COMPACT_ATOMS: atom_id res chain seq x y z
N MET A 1 -10.15 81.71 5.71
CA MET A 1 -9.58 81.05 4.52
C MET A 1 -8.76 79.85 4.96
N TYR A 2 -8.93 78.75 4.23
CA TYR A 2 -8.45 77.38 4.50
C TYR A 2 -6.94 77.24 4.78
N ARG A 3 -6.56 76.41 5.77
CA ARG A 3 -5.77 75.19 5.54
C ARG A 3 -5.84 74.25 6.75
N LYS A 4 -6.23 73.00 6.45
CA LYS A 4 -6.53 71.88 7.35
C LYS A 4 -5.28 71.35 8.05
N LEU A 5 -5.33 71.25 9.38
CA LEU A 5 -4.54 70.32 10.18
C LEU A 5 -5.22 68.94 10.14
N ARG A 6 -4.48 67.89 9.81
CA ARG A 6 -4.91 66.49 9.98
C ARG A 6 -4.40 65.98 11.34
N PRO A 7 -5.23 65.32 12.17
CA PRO A 7 -4.75 64.63 13.35
C PRO A 7 -4.26 63.22 13.00
N THR A 8 -3.20 62.83 13.69
CA THR A 8 -2.58 61.50 13.80
C THR A 8 -3.60 60.42 14.18
N LEU A 9 -3.67 59.35 13.38
CA LEU A 9 -4.30 58.09 13.76
C LEU A 9 -3.19 57.04 13.89
N THR A 10 -2.86 56.72 15.14
CA THR A 10 -1.91 55.67 15.51
C THR A 10 -2.51 54.32 15.12
N ILE A 11 -1.97 53.69 14.07
CA ILE A 11 -2.28 52.30 13.73
C ILE A 11 -1.49 51.41 14.68
N LEU A 12 -2.23 50.69 15.52
CA LEU A 12 -1.74 49.62 16.38
C LEU A 12 -1.24 48.47 15.48
N CYS A 13 0.08 48.42 15.25
CA CYS A 13 0.73 47.28 14.60
C CYS A 13 0.80 46.15 15.64
N VAL A 14 -0.17 45.23 15.63
CA VAL A 14 -0.06 43.97 16.35
C VAL A 14 1.00 43.14 15.63
N LEU A 15 2.23 43.17 16.15
CA LEU A 15 3.25 42.18 15.83
C LEU A 15 2.72 40.82 16.29
N PHE A 16 2.22 40.02 15.36
CA PHE A 16 2.13 38.57 15.55
C PHE A 16 3.57 38.05 15.57
N PHE A 17 4.19 38.03 16.75
CA PHE A 17 5.34 37.16 17.00
C PHE A 17 4.82 35.73 16.89
N VAL A 18 5.00 35.12 15.72
CA VAL A 18 5.09 33.66 15.65
C VAL A 18 6.34 33.31 16.45
N PHE A 19 6.15 32.85 17.69
CA PHE A 19 7.19 32.12 18.40
C PHE A 19 7.47 30.86 17.57
N SER A 20 8.44 30.92 16.66
CA SER A 20 9.16 29.71 16.31
C SER A 20 9.77 29.22 17.62
N LYS A 21 9.43 28.00 18.04
CA LYS A 21 10.18 27.36 19.11
C LYS A 21 11.63 27.33 18.63
N ALA A 22 12.51 28.10 19.26
CA ALA A 22 13.93 27.95 19.04
C ALA A 22 14.28 26.49 19.37
N GLN A 23 14.65 25.72 18.36
CA GLN A 23 15.13 24.36 18.55
C GLN A 23 16.48 24.49 19.27
N ILE A 24 16.51 24.09 20.54
CA ILE A 24 17.73 24.11 21.35
C ILE A 24 18.49 22.81 21.09
N CYS A 25 19.79 22.88 20.87
CA CYS A 25 20.60 21.69 20.72
C CYS A 25 20.72 20.95 22.06
N ASN A 26 20.14 19.75 22.15
CA ASN A 26 20.22 18.88 23.33
C ASN A 26 21.41 17.88 23.28
N GLY A 27 22.43 18.20 22.49
CA GLY A 27 23.63 17.38 22.27
C GLY A 27 23.71 16.80 20.86
N PRO A 28 24.91 16.38 20.39
CA PRO A 28 25.08 15.75 19.08
C PRO A 28 24.27 14.45 18.97
N LEU A 29 23.69 14.19 17.79
CA LEU A 29 22.89 13.00 17.58
C LEU A 29 23.74 11.72 17.56
N ASN A 30 23.17 10.62 18.06
CA ASN A 30 23.80 9.30 18.07
C ASN A 30 22.71 8.22 18.21
N GLY A 31 22.80 7.18 17.38
CA GLY A 31 21.89 6.04 17.43
C GLY A 31 20.63 6.24 16.60
N ASN A 32 19.53 5.64 17.06
CA ASN A 32 18.33 5.46 16.25
C ASN A 32 17.27 6.51 16.60
N TYR A 33 16.71 7.11 15.56
CA TYR A 33 15.61 8.07 15.62
C TYR A 33 14.52 7.67 14.65
N THR A 34 13.33 8.21 14.85
CA THR A 34 12.19 8.01 13.94
C THR A 34 11.83 9.30 13.23
N ILE A 35 11.35 9.18 12.00
CA ILE A 35 10.62 10.25 11.32
C ILE A 35 9.17 9.78 11.19
N ASN A 36 8.25 10.47 11.88
CA ASN A 36 6.84 10.12 11.91
C ASN A 36 6.00 11.36 12.17
N LYS A 37 5.29 11.84 11.15
CA LYS A 37 4.42 13.02 11.26
C LYS A 37 3.19 12.83 12.15
N LEU A 38 2.84 11.58 12.47
CA LEU A 38 1.69 11.21 13.29
C LEU A 38 2.02 11.21 14.80
N GLN A 39 3.30 11.35 15.16
CA GLN A 39 3.75 11.43 16.55
C GLN A 39 4.28 12.85 16.84
N PRO A 40 4.26 13.31 18.10
CA PRO A 40 4.87 14.57 18.47
C PRO A 40 6.40 14.54 18.29
N THR A 41 6.99 15.70 18.03
CA THR A 41 8.46 15.84 18.05
C THR A 41 8.96 15.68 19.48
N SER A 42 9.85 14.73 19.70
CA SER A 42 10.46 14.45 21.01
C SER A 42 11.90 13.98 20.80
N GLY A 43 12.65 13.69 21.87
CA GLY A 43 14.07 13.32 21.76
C GLY A 43 14.38 12.11 20.87
N GLY A 44 13.39 11.28 20.51
CA GLY A 44 13.55 10.12 19.62
C GLY A 44 12.71 10.16 18.32
N ASN A 45 11.90 11.20 18.10
CA ASN A 45 11.03 11.32 16.92
C ASN A 45 11.07 12.73 16.32
N PHE A 46 11.16 12.80 15.00
CA PHE A 46 11.03 14.00 14.19
C PHE A 46 9.74 13.95 13.37
N ASN A 47 9.05 15.08 13.20
CA ASN A 47 7.77 15.08 12.47
C ASN A 47 7.97 15.12 10.96
N SER A 48 9.15 15.48 10.47
CA SER A 48 9.50 15.64 9.06
C SER A 48 10.98 15.38 8.83
N PHE A 49 11.38 15.23 7.55
CA PHE A 49 12.80 15.19 7.19
C PHE A 49 13.47 16.54 7.47
N SER A 50 12.76 17.66 7.23
CA SER A 50 13.28 19.00 7.56
C SER A 50 13.59 19.17 9.04
N ASP A 51 12.77 18.62 9.94
CA ASP A 51 13.02 18.69 11.40
C ASP A 51 14.27 17.89 11.80
N ALA A 52 14.45 16.70 11.22
CA ALA A 52 15.63 15.87 11.43
C ALA A 52 16.89 16.57 10.92
N VAL A 53 16.82 17.16 9.71
CA VAL A 53 17.94 17.90 9.11
C VAL A 53 18.24 19.19 9.86
N ALA A 54 17.23 19.89 10.38
CA ALA A 54 17.44 21.04 11.25
C ALA A 54 18.21 20.64 12.53
N ALA A 55 17.90 19.48 13.12
CA ALA A 55 18.62 18.95 14.26
C ALA A 55 20.08 18.59 13.91
N LEU A 56 20.31 17.92 12.77
CA LEU A 56 21.65 17.60 12.29
C LEU A 56 22.51 18.85 12.06
N ASN A 57 21.95 19.86 11.39
CA ASN A 57 22.66 21.11 11.12
C ASN A 57 23.00 21.87 12.41
N LEU A 58 22.16 21.75 13.44
CA LEU A 58 22.35 22.44 14.70
C LEU A 58 23.33 21.71 15.64
N CYS A 59 23.24 20.39 15.71
CA CYS A 59 23.92 19.58 16.73
C CYS A 59 25.07 18.73 16.22
N GLY A 60 25.12 18.45 14.91
CA GLY A 60 26.02 17.45 14.36
C GLY A 60 25.74 16.05 14.91
N VAL A 61 26.73 15.18 14.74
CA VAL A 61 26.69 13.78 15.23
C VAL A 61 27.85 13.49 16.19
N SER A 62 27.67 12.49 17.05
CA SER A 62 28.74 11.94 17.91
C SER A 62 28.95 10.43 17.71
N GLY A 63 28.16 9.81 16.84
CA GLY A 63 28.22 8.42 16.43
C GLY A 63 27.39 8.22 15.14
N PRO A 64 27.28 6.99 14.63
CA PRO A 64 26.35 6.68 13.55
C PRO A 64 24.92 7.07 13.94
N VAL A 65 24.19 7.67 13.00
CA VAL A 65 22.79 8.08 13.18
C VAL A 65 21.92 7.38 12.15
N LEU A 66 20.84 6.77 12.60
CA LEU A 66 19.82 6.14 11.75
C LEU A 66 18.47 6.80 12.00
N PHE A 67 17.92 7.46 10.98
CA PHE A 67 16.54 7.90 10.94
C PHE A 67 15.70 6.84 10.22
N THR A 68 14.84 6.14 10.95
CA THR A 68 13.87 5.21 10.39
C THR A 68 12.55 5.94 10.14
N VAL A 69 12.11 6.03 8.90
CA VAL A 69 10.81 6.62 8.56
C VAL A 69 9.73 5.60 8.86
N THR A 70 8.68 5.99 9.60
CA THR A 70 7.63 5.05 9.99
C THR A 70 6.71 4.75 8.80
N GLN A 71 6.46 3.48 8.50
CA GLN A 71 5.54 3.13 7.41
C GLN A 71 4.12 3.68 7.65
N GLY A 72 3.47 4.19 6.61
CA GLY A 72 2.18 4.87 6.65
C GLY A 72 2.21 6.31 7.18
N SER A 73 3.39 6.84 7.53
CA SER A 73 3.51 8.22 8.04
C SER A 73 3.67 9.27 6.93
N GLY A 74 3.90 8.88 5.67
CA GLY A 74 3.94 9.76 4.50
C GLY A 74 2.56 10.03 3.86
N PRO A 75 2.50 10.70 2.71
CA PRO A 75 3.64 11.35 2.06
C PRO A 75 4.13 12.57 2.88
N TYR A 76 5.41 12.89 2.72
CA TYR A 76 6.08 14.07 3.22
C TYR A 76 6.19 15.09 2.08
N ASN A 77 5.50 16.21 2.19
CA ASN A 77 5.44 17.22 1.13
C ASN A 77 6.39 18.38 1.42
N GLU A 78 7.68 18.15 1.20
CA GLU A 78 8.74 19.08 1.60
C GLU A 78 9.95 19.00 0.66
N ARG A 79 10.73 20.10 0.64
CA ARG A 79 12.07 20.13 0.04
C ARG A 79 13.08 19.97 1.16
N VAL A 80 14.02 19.04 0.99
CA VAL A 80 15.06 18.75 1.99
C VAL A 80 16.42 19.17 1.45
N VAL A 81 17.12 20.01 2.21
CA VAL A 81 18.50 20.43 1.89
C VAL A 81 19.39 20.05 3.06
N ILE A 82 20.24 19.06 2.85
CA ILE A 82 21.23 18.58 3.82
C ILE A 82 22.53 19.33 3.55
N ASN A 83 22.96 20.12 4.52
CA ASN A 83 24.23 20.84 4.49
C ASN A 83 25.32 19.99 5.18
N PRO A 84 26.61 20.41 5.20
CA PRO A 84 27.64 19.66 5.89
C PRO A 84 27.26 19.39 7.35
N VAL A 85 27.23 18.12 7.75
CA VAL A 85 26.88 17.70 9.10
C VAL A 85 28.15 17.61 9.93
N ASN A 86 28.22 18.38 11.03
CA ASN A 86 29.39 18.38 11.90
C ASN A 86 29.70 16.97 12.43
N ASN A 87 30.97 16.55 12.31
CA ASN A 87 31.50 15.24 12.68
C ASN A 87 30.97 14.03 11.89
N ALA A 88 30.25 14.24 10.79
CA ALA A 88 29.96 13.15 9.85
C ALA A 88 31.28 12.61 9.28
N SER A 89 31.38 11.29 9.19
CA SER A 89 32.58 10.58 8.72
C SER A 89 32.19 9.19 8.22
N ALA A 90 33.15 8.47 7.65
CA ALA A 90 32.96 7.06 7.28
C ALA A 90 32.54 6.15 8.46
N THR A 91 32.82 6.56 9.70
CA THR A 91 32.33 5.88 10.92
C THR A 91 31.01 6.46 11.41
N ASN A 92 30.89 7.79 11.43
CA ASN A 92 29.70 8.49 11.92
C ASN A 92 28.80 8.87 10.73
N THR A 93 28.22 7.87 10.07
CA THR A 93 27.32 8.07 8.94
C THR A 93 25.97 8.59 9.42
N VAL A 94 25.26 9.30 8.53
CA VAL A 94 23.86 9.69 8.75
C VAL A 94 22.99 8.95 7.73
N THR A 95 22.14 8.07 8.22
CA THR A 95 21.29 7.22 7.38
C THR A 95 19.83 7.65 7.49
N PHE A 96 19.17 7.86 6.36
CA PHE A 96 17.73 8.00 6.25
C PHE A 96 17.16 6.74 5.60
N SER A 97 16.55 5.88 6.39
CA SER A 97 15.92 4.65 5.94
C SER A 97 14.42 4.87 5.74
N GLY A 98 14.03 4.97 4.47
CA GLY A 98 12.72 5.44 4.04
C GLY A 98 11.56 4.46 4.26
N ASN A 99 11.81 3.16 4.37
CA ASN A 99 10.79 2.11 4.50
C ASN A 99 9.66 2.19 3.45
N GLY A 100 9.98 2.63 2.23
CA GLY A 100 9.02 2.82 1.14
C GLY A 100 8.17 4.08 1.26
N GLU A 101 8.42 4.94 2.25
CA GLU A 101 7.66 6.17 2.42
C GLU A 101 7.99 7.20 1.34
N THR A 102 6.96 7.99 1.03
CA THR A 102 7.04 8.98 -0.04
C THR A 102 7.48 10.33 0.47
N ILE A 103 8.48 10.93 -0.17
CA ILE A 103 8.75 12.36 -0.16
C ILE A 103 8.41 12.95 -1.53
N SER A 104 7.70 14.07 -1.53
CA SER A 104 7.21 14.70 -2.76
C SER A 104 7.42 16.21 -2.70
N TYR A 105 7.97 16.79 -3.76
CA TYR A 105 8.09 18.24 -3.87
C TYR A 105 7.79 18.73 -5.28
N GLY A 106 6.86 19.68 -5.37
CA GLY A 106 6.52 20.39 -6.59
C GLY A 106 7.19 21.75 -6.62
N THR A 107 8.40 21.85 -7.17
CA THR A 107 9.14 23.13 -7.14
C THR A 107 8.39 24.24 -7.88
N THR A 108 8.38 25.44 -7.29
CA THR A 108 8.00 26.69 -7.95
C THR A 108 9.20 27.62 -8.14
N ASP A 109 10.38 27.19 -7.70
CA ASP A 109 11.65 27.90 -7.77
C ASP A 109 12.31 27.60 -9.13
N THR A 110 12.70 28.63 -9.86
CA THR A 110 13.37 28.47 -11.17
C THR A 110 14.88 28.26 -11.06
N ALA A 111 15.44 28.44 -9.87
CA ALA A 111 16.87 28.28 -9.58
C ALA A 111 17.18 26.96 -8.86
N GLU A 112 16.21 26.36 -8.16
CA GLU A 112 16.40 25.14 -7.35
C GLU A 112 15.29 24.12 -7.60
N HIS A 113 15.63 23.03 -8.27
CA HIS A 113 14.66 22.02 -8.70
C HIS A 113 14.64 20.74 -7.87
N ALA A 114 15.61 20.54 -6.96
CA ALA A 114 15.77 19.29 -6.22
C ALA A 114 14.71 19.11 -5.12
N THR A 115 14.20 17.88 -5.00
CA THR A 115 13.37 17.43 -3.86
C THR A 115 14.25 17.17 -2.65
N ILE A 116 15.36 16.44 -2.84
CA ILE A 116 16.43 16.27 -1.85
C ILE A 116 17.73 16.82 -2.43
N LYS A 117 18.42 17.69 -1.68
CA LYS A 117 19.73 18.21 -2.05
C LYS A 117 20.76 17.89 -0.97
N LEU A 118 21.85 17.23 -1.36
CA LEU A 118 23.08 17.12 -0.61
C LEU A 118 23.99 18.28 -1.04
N ASN A 119 24.13 19.26 -0.17
CA ASN A 119 24.86 20.51 -0.42
C ASN A 119 26.14 20.50 0.41
N GLY A 120 27.20 19.89 -0.10
CA GLY A 120 28.45 19.64 0.64
C GLY A 120 28.28 18.71 1.84
N ALA A 121 27.18 17.96 1.89
CA ALA A 121 26.97 16.94 2.90
C ALA A 121 27.71 15.67 2.50
N ASP A 122 28.52 15.15 3.44
CA ASP A 122 29.33 13.96 3.25
C ASP A 122 28.82 12.83 4.14
N HIS A 123 29.04 11.58 3.71
CA HIS A 123 28.70 10.38 4.49
C HIS A 123 27.21 10.25 4.84
N ILE A 124 26.35 10.75 3.95
CA ILE A 124 24.90 10.58 4.02
C ILE A 124 24.51 9.30 3.26
N VAL A 125 23.64 8.50 3.86
CA VAL A 125 23.01 7.34 3.24
C VAL A 125 21.52 7.63 3.10
N LEU A 126 21.01 7.58 1.87
CA LEU A 126 19.58 7.65 1.55
C LEU A 126 19.16 6.29 1.01
N GLU A 127 18.26 5.60 1.71
CA GLU A 127 17.82 4.28 1.29
C GLU A 127 16.31 4.09 1.39
N HIS A 128 15.74 3.22 0.55
CA HIS A 128 14.33 2.80 0.61
C HIS A 128 13.31 3.96 0.55
N LEU A 129 13.64 5.08 -0.09
CA LEU A 129 12.72 6.22 -0.24
C LEU A 129 11.95 6.15 -1.56
N VAL A 130 10.68 6.54 -1.55
CA VAL A 130 9.95 6.88 -2.77
C VAL A 130 10.00 8.40 -2.95
N ILE A 131 10.62 8.88 -4.03
CA ILE A 131 10.86 10.31 -4.27
C ILE A 131 10.06 10.74 -5.49
N ASN A 132 9.05 11.58 -5.28
CA ASN A 132 8.25 12.16 -6.36
C ASN A 132 8.73 13.58 -6.66
N ALA A 133 9.60 13.71 -7.64
CA ALA A 133 10.08 15.00 -8.14
C ALA A 133 9.18 15.49 -9.28
N ILE A 134 8.04 16.04 -8.87
CA ILE A 134 7.03 16.60 -9.77
C ILE A 134 7.31 18.08 -10.03
N GLY A 135 7.00 18.57 -11.22
CA GLY A 135 7.06 20.01 -11.51
C GLY A 135 5.75 20.69 -11.11
N SER A 136 5.80 21.96 -10.76
CA SER A 136 4.57 22.75 -10.66
C SER A 136 4.01 23.09 -12.05
N THR A 137 2.77 23.57 -12.11
CA THR A 137 2.19 24.06 -13.36
C THR A 137 2.96 25.25 -13.94
N ALA A 138 3.59 26.07 -13.07
CA ALA A 138 4.41 27.21 -13.43
C ALA A 138 5.85 26.82 -13.80
N VAL A 139 6.46 25.90 -13.04
CA VAL A 139 7.82 25.42 -13.24
C VAL A 139 7.78 23.95 -13.60
N LYS A 140 7.86 23.67 -14.91
CA LYS A 140 7.83 22.32 -15.50
C LYS A 140 9.21 21.65 -15.44
N ALA A 141 9.78 21.62 -14.24
CA ALA A 141 11.11 21.08 -13.93
C ALA A 141 11.08 20.36 -12.57
N GLY A 142 12.04 19.45 -12.35
CA GLY A 142 12.14 18.73 -11.09
C GLY A 142 13.36 17.82 -11.05
N ILE A 143 14.08 17.83 -9.93
CA ILE A 143 15.19 16.91 -9.67
C ILE A 143 14.82 16.05 -8.47
N GLY A 144 15.01 14.73 -8.56
CA GLY A 144 14.82 13.82 -7.43
C GLY A 144 15.82 14.12 -6.33
N ILE A 145 17.08 13.75 -6.58
CA ILE A 145 18.20 13.97 -5.67
C ILE A 145 19.30 14.75 -6.37
N GLN A 146 19.84 15.78 -5.72
CA GLN A 146 20.97 16.53 -6.22
C GLN A 146 22.14 16.48 -5.25
N LEU A 147 23.34 16.12 -5.75
CA LEU A 147 24.60 16.28 -5.06
C LEU A 147 25.36 17.47 -5.65
N SER A 148 25.82 18.34 -4.77
CA SER A 148 26.51 19.57 -5.16
C SER A 148 27.52 20.00 -4.10
N ASN A 149 28.41 20.92 -4.47
CA ASN A 149 29.33 21.59 -3.55
C ASN A 149 30.19 20.64 -2.70
N ARG A 150 30.86 19.67 -3.34
CA ARG A 150 31.72 18.67 -2.69
C ARG A 150 30.97 17.74 -1.74
N ALA A 151 29.75 17.33 -2.09
CA ALA A 151 29.06 16.24 -1.41
C ALA A 151 29.75 14.92 -1.77
N ASP A 152 30.59 14.43 -0.87
CA ASP A 152 31.50 13.31 -1.07
C ASP A 152 31.08 12.09 -0.25
N SER A 153 31.41 10.88 -0.73
CA SER A 153 31.22 9.63 0.01
C SER A 153 29.79 9.37 0.48
N ASN A 154 28.79 9.78 -0.31
CA ASN A 154 27.38 9.52 -0.04
C ASN A 154 26.90 8.24 -0.72
N VAL A 155 25.86 7.62 -0.17
CA VAL A 155 25.20 6.45 -0.73
C VAL A 155 23.74 6.79 -1.00
N ILE A 156 23.28 6.52 -2.22
CA ILE A 156 21.86 6.47 -2.58
C ILE A 156 21.62 5.03 -3.02
N SER A 157 20.69 4.37 -2.34
CA SER A 157 20.42 2.96 -2.63
C SER A 157 18.97 2.56 -2.49
N GLN A 158 18.48 1.69 -3.36
CA GLN A 158 17.15 1.09 -3.24
C GLN A 158 16.01 2.13 -3.13
N CYS A 159 16.20 3.31 -3.71
CA CYS A 159 15.21 4.36 -3.81
C CYS A 159 14.42 4.26 -5.12
N SER A 160 13.17 4.73 -5.11
CA SER A 160 12.33 4.87 -6.30
C SER A 160 12.09 6.35 -6.61
N ILE A 161 12.73 6.87 -7.66
CA ILE A 161 12.63 8.26 -8.09
C ILE A 161 11.68 8.37 -9.29
N ASN A 162 10.56 9.07 -9.09
CA ASN A 162 9.50 9.24 -10.08
C ASN A 162 9.44 10.68 -10.60
N LEU A 163 9.57 10.82 -11.92
CA LEU A 163 9.63 12.11 -12.63
C LEU A 163 8.46 12.31 -13.62
N GLY A 164 7.68 11.25 -13.87
CA GLY A 164 6.65 11.21 -14.89
C GLY A 164 7.18 11.22 -16.33
N LEU A 165 6.30 10.98 -17.30
CA LEU A 165 6.68 10.81 -18.71
C LEU A 165 6.84 12.15 -19.47
N SER A 166 7.35 13.19 -18.81
CA SER A 166 7.65 14.47 -19.47
C SER A 166 8.64 14.27 -20.63
N THR A 167 8.49 15.05 -21.71
CA THR A 167 9.43 15.09 -22.83
C THR A 167 10.47 16.21 -22.69
N THR A 168 10.38 17.01 -21.62
CA THR A 168 11.35 18.08 -21.35
C THR A 168 12.59 17.54 -20.67
N THR A 169 13.73 18.19 -20.94
CA THR A 169 15.03 17.90 -20.31
C THR A 169 15.18 18.53 -18.91
N ALA A 170 14.16 19.24 -18.44
CA ALA A 170 14.17 19.93 -17.15
C ALA A 170 13.88 19.01 -15.95
N PHE A 171 13.60 17.73 -16.21
CA PHE A 171 13.41 16.71 -15.19
C PHE A 171 14.60 15.75 -15.15
N ALA A 172 15.15 15.50 -13.95
CA ALA A 172 16.22 14.54 -13.75
C ALA A 172 16.07 13.73 -12.46
N GLY A 173 16.54 12.48 -12.46
CA GLY A 173 16.43 11.62 -11.29
C GLY A 173 17.44 11.98 -10.23
N ILE A 174 18.69 11.57 -10.45
CA ILE A 174 19.82 11.83 -9.55
C ILE A 174 20.87 12.64 -10.30
N THR A 175 21.29 13.78 -9.78
CA THR A 175 22.23 14.68 -10.46
C THR A 175 23.43 15.00 -9.57
N ILE A 176 24.64 14.83 -10.10
CA ILE A 176 25.88 15.33 -9.51
C ILE A 176 26.35 16.51 -10.35
N ASN A 177 26.17 17.74 -9.86
CA ASN A 177 26.45 18.96 -10.61
C ASN A 177 26.54 20.21 -9.71
N THR A 178 26.67 21.39 -10.30
CA THR A 178 26.80 22.66 -9.55
C THR A 178 25.58 23.54 -9.51
N THR A 179 24.64 23.42 -10.46
CA THR A 179 23.50 24.33 -10.58
C THR A 179 22.19 23.67 -10.18
N GLY A 180 21.39 24.31 -9.34
CA GLY A 180 20.05 23.83 -8.97
C GLY A 180 19.01 23.82 -10.10
N ALA A 181 19.26 24.60 -11.17
CA ALA A 181 18.29 24.84 -12.24
C ALA A 181 18.40 23.88 -13.45
N SER A 182 19.48 23.11 -13.56
CA SER A 182 19.78 22.32 -14.76
C SER A 182 20.56 21.07 -14.42
N ALA A 183 20.17 19.92 -14.99
CA ALA A 183 20.84 18.65 -14.78
C ALA A 183 22.18 18.52 -15.53
N THR A 184 22.46 19.39 -16.51
CA THR A 184 23.61 19.26 -17.43
C THR A 184 24.54 20.47 -17.49
N THR A 185 24.18 21.58 -16.83
CA THR A 185 25.03 22.78 -16.83
C THR A 185 26.10 22.67 -15.75
N ALA A 186 27.37 22.79 -16.14
CA ALA A 186 28.48 23.04 -15.22
C ALA A 186 28.96 24.49 -15.38
N MET A 187 28.85 25.28 -14.31
CA MET A 187 29.42 26.63 -14.26
C MET A 187 30.76 26.65 -13.52
N THR A 188 30.94 25.70 -12.60
CA THR A 188 32.16 25.35 -11.87
C THR A 188 32.19 23.81 -11.76
N GLY A 189 33.28 23.19 -11.30
CA GLY A 189 33.24 21.73 -11.04
C GLY A 189 32.61 21.44 -9.69
N SER A 190 31.64 20.52 -9.64
CA SER A 190 30.99 20.10 -8.40
C SER A 190 31.93 19.36 -7.46
N THR A 191 32.95 18.69 -8.03
CA THR A 191 33.96 17.91 -7.30
C THR A 191 33.35 17.01 -6.23
N CYS A 192 32.19 16.43 -6.53
CA CYS A 192 31.50 15.47 -5.67
C CYS A 192 32.06 14.10 -6.02
N ASN A 193 32.76 13.47 -5.09
CA ASN A 193 33.62 12.32 -5.32
C ASN A 193 33.23 11.14 -4.44
N GLY A 194 33.47 9.93 -4.92
CA GLY A 194 33.27 8.72 -4.13
C GLY A 194 31.82 8.44 -3.78
N ASN A 195 30.85 9.00 -4.50
CA ASN A 195 29.44 8.74 -4.26
C ASN A 195 29.01 7.45 -4.97
N LEU A 196 28.10 6.73 -4.33
CA LEU A 196 27.59 5.44 -4.76
C LEU A 196 26.08 5.52 -4.96
N ILE A 197 25.65 5.26 -6.18
CA ILE A 197 24.25 5.22 -6.60
C ILE A 197 23.97 3.78 -7.02
N MET A 198 23.24 3.03 -6.21
CA MET A 198 23.06 1.58 -6.43
C MET A 198 21.62 1.09 -6.29
N ASP A 199 21.23 0.13 -7.11
CA ASP A 199 19.94 -0.57 -7.01
C ASP A 199 18.72 0.37 -6.94
N ASP A 200 18.84 1.60 -7.47
CA ASP A 200 17.77 2.58 -7.51
C ASP A 200 16.91 2.37 -8.76
N THR A 201 15.62 2.70 -8.66
CA THR A 201 14.73 2.81 -9.81
C THR A 201 14.49 4.28 -10.13
N VAL A 202 14.79 4.71 -11.36
CA VAL A 202 14.50 6.07 -11.83
C VAL A 202 13.54 6.01 -13.00
N ASN A 203 12.33 6.53 -12.85
CA ASN A 203 11.28 6.46 -13.86
C ASN A 203 10.89 7.83 -14.42
N GLY A 204 11.08 8.00 -15.72
CA GLY A 204 10.64 9.16 -16.49
C GLY A 204 11.70 10.25 -16.65
N GLY A 205 11.24 11.48 -16.86
CA GLY A 205 12.08 12.67 -16.98
C GLY A 205 12.90 12.78 -18.28
N GLY A 206 13.80 13.76 -18.30
CA GLY A 206 14.80 13.96 -19.35
C GLY A 206 16.02 13.09 -19.16
N TYR A 207 16.54 13.11 -17.94
CA TYR A 207 17.76 12.41 -17.53
C TYR A 207 17.47 11.48 -16.37
N SER A 208 17.99 10.25 -16.37
CA SER A 208 17.87 9.41 -15.18
C SER A 208 18.95 9.78 -14.16
N ILE A 209 20.22 9.65 -14.54
CA ILE A 209 21.36 9.98 -13.69
C ILE A 209 22.35 10.87 -14.45
N THR A 210 22.81 11.96 -13.84
CA THR A 210 23.83 12.83 -14.44
C THR A 210 25.05 13.02 -13.54
N THR A 211 26.24 13.05 -14.14
CA THR A 211 27.49 13.45 -13.47
C THR A 211 28.21 14.51 -14.29
N VAL A 212 28.28 15.73 -13.78
CA VAL A 212 28.68 16.90 -14.58
C VAL A 212 29.74 17.70 -13.84
N GLY A 213 30.97 17.58 -14.31
CA GLY A 213 32.12 18.37 -13.91
C GLY A 213 32.64 19.23 -15.07
N THR A 214 33.86 19.74 -14.91
CA THR A 214 34.54 20.55 -15.93
C THR A 214 35.93 19.97 -16.24
N ALA A 215 36.60 20.52 -17.25
CA ALA A 215 37.97 20.12 -17.62
C ALA A 215 38.98 20.23 -16.45
N THR A 216 38.81 21.23 -15.59
CA THR A 216 39.71 21.56 -14.48
C THR A 216 39.22 21.08 -13.12
N ALA A 217 37.96 20.62 -13.03
CA ALA A 217 37.34 20.18 -11.80
C ALA A 217 36.38 19.03 -12.10
N THR A 218 36.96 17.85 -12.28
CA THR A 218 36.26 16.62 -12.56
C THR A 218 35.60 16.02 -11.31
N ASN A 219 34.52 15.27 -11.50
CA ASN A 219 33.96 14.40 -10.46
C ASN A 219 34.69 13.07 -10.48
N LYS A 220 35.17 12.58 -9.32
CA LYS A 220 36.05 11.41 -9.27
C LYS A 220 35.42 10.23 -8.53
N ASN A 221 35.71 9.02 -8.98
CA ASN A 221 35.41 7.76 -8.26
C ASN A 221 33.91 7.58 -7.92
N ASN A 222 33.01 8.21 -8.67
CA ASN A 222 31.57 7.96 -8.48
C ASN A 222 31.17 6.66 -9.16
N GLN A 223 30.18 5.98 -8.60
CA GLN A 223 29.76 4.66 -9.02
C GLN A 223 28.25 4.64 -9.20
N ILE A 224 27.80 4.11 -10.33
CA ILE A 224 26.40 3.96 -10.74
C ILE A 224 26.20 2.48 -11.07
N ILE A 225 25.68 1.71 -10.12
CA ILE A 225 25.71 0.23 -10.17
C ILE A 225 24.31 -0.37 -10.03
N GLY A 226 23.91 -1.31 -10.88
CA GLY A 226 22.69 -2.10 -10.64
C GLY A 226 21.37 -1.33 -10.73
N ASN A 227 21.36 -0.10 -11.22
CA ASN A 227 20.16 0.74 -11.24
C ASN A 227 19.22 0.36 -12.39
N TYR A 228 17.92 0.57 -12.17
CA TYR A 228 16.88 0.40 -13.18
C TYR A 228 16.37 1.75 -13.69
N LEU A 229 16.77 2.11 -14.92
CA LEU A 229 16.52 3.41 -15.51
C LEU A 229 15.43 3.30 -16.58
N LEU A 230 14.25 3.81 -16.25
CA LEU A 230 13.01 3.63 -16.99
C LEU A 230 12.57 4.92 -17.68
N ASN A 231 12.13 4.80 -18.93
CA ASN A 231 11.27 5.77 -19.60
C ASN A 231 11.79 7.22 -19.65
N ASN A 232 13.09 7.44 -19.57
CA ASN A 232 13.68 8.76 -19.73
C ASN A 232 13.64 9.22 -21.21
N SER A 233 13.55 10.53 -21.45
CA SER A 233 13.32 11.07 -22.80
C SER A 233 14.59 11.45 -23.56
N ALA A 234 15.72 11.69 -22.88
CA ALA A 234 16.98 12.11 -23.51
C ALA A 234 18.17 11.23 -23.14
N TYR A 235 18.52 11.05 -21.86
CA TYR A 235 19.71 10.27 -21.49
C TYR A 235 19.51 9.43 -20.23
N GLY A 236 19.91 8.16 -20.27
CA GLY A 236 19.80 7.29 -19.08
C GLY A 236 20.86 7.74 -18.09
N VAL A 237 22.13 7.51 -18.44
CA VAL A 237 23.29 8.08 -17.77
C VAL A 237 23.91 9.14 -18.67
N TYR A 238 24.11 10.36 -18.15
CA TYR A 238 24.84 11.43 -18.84
C TYR A 238 26.03 11.87 -18.01
N SER A 239 27.23 11.79 -18.58
CA SER A 239 28.45 12.20 -17.88
C SER A 239 29.29 13.19 -18.69
N VAL A 240 29.79 14.25 -18.05
CA VAL A 240 30.82 15.15 -18.57
C VAL A 240 31.80 15.44 -17.46
N GLY A 241 33.11 15.41 -17.75
CA GLY A 241 34.13 15.73 -16.76
C GLY A 241 34.14 14.81 -15.56
N SER A 242 34.12 13.49 -15.79
CA SER A 242 34.37 12.50 -14.73
C SER A 242 35.72 11.80 -14.89
N GLU A 243 36.25 11.32 -13.78
CA GLU A 243 37.47 10.51 -13.73
C GLU A 243 37.21 9.29 -12.85
N ASN A 244 37.58 8.09 -13.32
CA ASN A 244 37.25 6.84 -12.63
C ASN A 244 35.75 6.68 -12.34
N LEU A 245 34.87 7.14 -13.26
CA LEU A 245 33.44 6.87 -13.15
C LEU A 245 33.19 5.39 -13.47
N LEU A 246 32.45 4.70 -12.60
CA LEU A 246 31.96 3.35 -12.87
C LEU A 246 30.46 3.39 -13.18
N VAL A 247 30.08 2.91 -14.36
CA VAL A 247 28.68 2.68 -14.76
C VAL A 247 28.54 1.19 -15.03
N GLU A 248 28.11 0.42 -14.03
CA GLU A 248 28.13 -1.04 -14.10
C GLU A 248 26.76 -1.68 -13.87
N ALA A 249 26.44 -2.74 -14.61
CA ALA A 249 25.26 -3.58 -14.36
C ALA A 249 23.91 -2.84 -14.31
N ASN A 250 23.81 -1.65 -14.91
CA ASN A 250 22.55 -0.92 -14.96
C ASN A 250 21.68 -1.47 -16.08
N ASN A 251 20.36 -1.45 -15.86
CA ASN A 251 19.37 -1.87 -16.84
C ASN A 251 18.56 -0.64 -17.29
N ILE A 252 18.62 -0.32 -18.59
CA ILE A 252 18.09 0.91 -19.17
C ILE A 252 17.07 0.56 -20.23
N THR A 253 15.81 0.99 -20.03
CA THR A 253 14.70 0.62 -20.91
C THR A 253 13.58 1.67 -20.95
N ARG A 254 12.72 1.64 -21.98
CA ARG A 254 11.64 2.62 -22.20
C ARG A 254 10.30 1.98 -22.57
N PRO A 255 9.79 1.01 -21.79
CA PRO A 255 8.57 0.26 -22.14
C PRO A 255 7.32 1.12 -22.29
N ASP A 256 7.20 2.21 -21.52
CA ASP A 256 5.96 2.99 -21.43
C ASP A 256 5.97 4.23 -22.33
N ARG A 257 7.04 4.46 -23.09
CA ARG A 257 7.17 5.61 -24.01
C ARG A 257 6.50 5.32 -25.36
N THR A 258 5.17 5.46 -25.39
CA THR A 258 4.35 5.21 -26.59
C THR A 258 4.27 6.38 -27.58
N ALA A 259 4.46 7.62 -27.10
CA ALA A 259 4.39 8.84 -27.91
C ALA A 259 5.73 9.22 -28.56
N ASN A 260 5.68 9.93 -29.70
CA ASN A 260 6.87 10.40 -30.43
C ASN A 260 7.70 11.34 -29.57
N VAL A 261 8.94 10.94 -29.29
CA VAL A 261 9.94 11.83 -28.69
C VAL A 261 10.81 12.37 -29.81
N THR A 262 10.87 13.71 -29.94
CA THR A 262 11.59 14.39 -31.03
C THR A 262 13.07 14.59 -30.73
N ASN A 263 13.50 14.39 -29.49
CA ASN A 263 14.88 14.56 -29.06
C ASN A 263 15.72 13.33 -29.40
N ASN A 264 17.03 13.52 -29.57
CA ASN A 264 17.97 12.42 -29.58
C ASN A 264 17.98 11.74 -28.21
N PHE A 265 18.23 10.43 -28.22
CA PHE A 265 18.34 9.61 -27.05
C PHE A 265 19.66 8.86 -27.02
N ALA A 266 20.32 8.81 -25.87
CA ALA A 266 21.35 7.81 -25.60
C ALA A 266 21.12 7.13 -24.25
N ALA A 267 21.18 5.81 -24.18
CA ALA A 267 21.03 5.14 -22.89
C ALA A 267 22.19 5.50 -21.96
N ILE A 268 23.42 5.54 -22.48
CA ILE A 268 24.61 6.04 -21.77
C ILE A 268 25.35 7.03 -22.67
N GLN A 269 25.66 8.22 -22.16
CA GLN A 269 26.46 9.24 -22.83
C GLN A 269 27.67 9.62 -21.98
N LEU A 270 28.88 9.39 -22.50
CA LEU A 270 30.10 10.00 -21.99
C LEU A 270 30.49 11.18 -22.88
N GLY A 271 30.54 12.37 -22.32
CA GLY A 271 30.90 13.60 -23.00
C GLY A 271 32.34 14.03 -22.71
N ALA A 272 32.62 15.32 -22.95
CA ALA A 272 33.97 15.85 -22.84
C ALA A 272 34.63 15.59 -21.47
N TYR A 273 35.95 15.44 -21.49
CA TYR A 273 36.81 15.32 -20.30
C TYR A 273 36.62 14.07 -19.43
N ASN A 274 35.80 13.10 -19.85
CA ASN A 274 35.76 11.77 -19.23
C ASN A 274 37.06 11.00 -19.53
N ARG A 275 37.66 10.45 -18.49
CA ARG A 275 38.88 9.63 -18.54
C ARG A 275 38.85 8.54 -17.47
N SER A 276 39.57 7.44 -17.68
CA SER A 276 39.59 6.27 -16.79
C SER A 276 38.20 5.73 -16.42
N SER A 277 37.16 6.07 -17.20
CA SER A 277 35.79 5.71 -16.87
C SER A 277 35.46 4.35 -17.44
N LYS A 278 34.74 3.54 -16.68
CA LYS A 278 34.33 2.18 -17.05
C LYS A 278 32.82 2.12 -17.20
N VAL A 279 32.35 1.72 -18.38
CA VAL A 279 30.95 1.41 -18.67
C VAL A 279 30.87 -0.08 -18.95
N SER A 280 30.40 -0.86 -17.99
CA SER A 280 30.46 -2.32 -18.12
C SER A 280 29.22 -3.07 -17.68
N LYS A 281 28.98 -4.23 -18.31
CA LYS A 281 27.90 -5.15 -17.91
C LYS A 281 26.49 -4.52 -17.93
N ASN A 282 26.30 -3.37 -18.59
CA ASN A 282 25.00 -2.72 -18.64
C ASN A 282 24.11 -3.43 -19.67
N ILE A 283 22.82 -3.51 -19.36
CA ILE A 283 21.80 -4.09 -20.24
C ILE A 283 20.92 -2.95 -20.76
N ILE A 284 20.99 -2.69 -22.06
CA ILE A 284 20.29 -1.60 -22.72
C ILE A 284 19.30 -2.21 -23.71
N HIS A 285 18.00 -2.07 -23.46
CA HIS A 285 16.99 -2.75 -24.25
C HIS A 285 15.63 -2.09 -24.27
N ASN A 286 14.78 -2.53 -25.20
CA ASN A 286 13.41 -2.06 -25.36
C ASN A 286 13.34 -0.52 -25.30
N LEU A 287 14.20 0.11 -26.10
CA LEU A 287 14.25 1.57 -26.25
C LEU A 287 13.14 2.04 -27.19
N LEU A 288 11.98 1.40 -27.15
CA LEU A 288 10.87 1.55 -28.09
C LEU A 288 10.48 3.02 -28.25
N ILE A 289 10.42 3.47 -29.51
CA ILE A 289 9.76 4.71 -29.87
C ILE A 289 9.05 4.55 -31.20
N SER A 290 7.84 5.10 -31.28
CA SER A 290 7.08 5.36 -32.51
C SER A 290 7.72 6.47 -33.37
N ILE A 291 9.04 6.65 -33.36
CA ILE A 291 9.71 7.69 -34.16
C ILE A 291 9.38 7.49 -35.64
N ALA A 292 8.70 8.48 -36.23
CA ALA A 292 8.56 8.60 -37.68
C ALA A 292 9.95 8.79 -38.31
N ALA A 293 10.13 8.32 -39.55
CA ALA A 293 11.39 8.50 -40.27
C ALA A 293 11.87 9.97 -40.22
N GLY A 294 13.08 10.21 -39.71
CA GLY A 294 13.71 11.54 -39.65
C GLY A 294 13.51 12.35 -38.35
N VAL A 295 12.89 11.79 -37.30
CA VAL A 295 12.57 12.52 -36.05
C VAL A 295 13.32 11.94 -34.85
N GLY A 296 14.56 12.38 -34.58
CA GLY A 296 15.37 11.93 -33.43
C GLY A 296 16.20 10.67 -33.68
N LYS A 297 17.38 10.58 -33.04
CA LYS A 297 18.35 9.47 -33.14
C LYS A 297 18.42 8.67 -31.83
N ILE A 298 18.65 7.36 -31.90
CA ILE A 298 18.76 6.47 -30.74
C ILE A 298 20.16 5.86 -30.68
N TYR A 299 20.81 6.00 -29.54
CA TYR A 299 22.11 5.39 -29.26
C TYR A 299 22.02 4.49 -28.03
N GLY A 300 22.65 3.31 -28.10
CA GLY A 300 22.89 2.51 -26.90
C GLY A 300 23.92 3.22 -26.01
N ILE A 301 25.18 3.18 -26.43
CA ILE A 301 26.30 3.83 -25.74
C ILE A 301 26.88 4.88 -26.68
N SER A 302 26.99 6.12 -26.20
CA SER A 302 27.47 7.26 -26.97
C SER A 302 28.66 7.93 -26.30
N LEU A 303 29.67 8.28 -27.09
CA LEU A 303 30.83 9.04 -26.66
C LEU A 303 31.04 10.26 -27.56
N SER A 304 31.30 11.41 -26.94
CA SER A 304 31.54 12.66 -27.66
C SER A 304 32.63 13.47 -26.98
N SER A 305 33.70 13.75 -27.72
CA SER A 305 34.81 14.59 -27.26
C SER A 305 35.49 14.10 -25.96
N CYS A 306 35.43 12.81 -25.64
CA CYS A 306 36.20 12.23 -24.54
C CYS A 306 37.69 12.26 -24.90
N LYS A 307 38.46 13.13 -24.27
CA LYS A 307 39.89 13.32 -24.54
C LYS A 307 40.74 12.66 -23.44
N ALA A 308 40.64 11.34 -23.36
CA ALA A 308 41.57 10.54 -22.55
C ALA A 308 42.97 10.52 -23.21
N THR A 309 43.95 9.98 -22.51
CA THR A 309 45.36 9.86 -22.88
C THR A 309 45.87 8.46 -22.52
N LEU A 310 47.08 8.12 -22.96
CA LEU A 310 47.72 6.85 -22.59
C LEU A 310 47.80 6.69 -21.06
N GLY A 311 47.32 5.56 -20.54
CA GLY A 311 47.29 5.23 -19.11
C GLY A 311 46.07 5.75 -18.34
N ASN A 312 45.12 6.42 -18.98
CA ASN A 312 43.83 6.81 -18.40
C ASN A 312 42.66 6.58 -19.37
N GLU A 313 42.75 5.47 -20.11
CA GLU A 313 41.77 5.11 -21.13
C GLU A 313 40.38 4.87 -20.54
N ASN A 314 39.35 5.21 -21.31
CA ASN A 314 37.99 4.78 -20.98
C ASN A 314 37.77 3.33 -21.45
N GLU A 315 37.05 2.53 -20.67
CA GLU A 315 36.74 1.13 -21.00
C GLU A 315 35.22 0.94 -21.12
N ILE A 316 34.78 0.41 -22.25
CA ILE A 316 33.38 0.07 -22.54
C ILE A 316 33.34 -1.45 -22.75
N SER A 317 32.90 -2.22 -21.75
CA SER A 317 33.10 -3.67 -21.77
C SER A 317 31.92 -4.52 -21.32
N ASN A 318 31.75 -5.72 -21.87
CA ASN A 318 30.69 -6.66 -21.46
C ASN A 318 29.26 -6.09 -21.50
N ASN A 319 28.99 -5.01 -22.27
CA ASN A 319 27.64 -4.44 -22.32
C ASN A 319 26.78 -5.21 -23.32
N LEU A 320 25.48 -5.28 -23.01
CA LEU A 320 24.47 -5.87 -23.88
C LEU A 320 23.53 -4.78 -24.39
N VAL A 321 23.45 -4.61 -25.72
CA VAL A 321 22.60 -3.61 -26.37
C VAL A 321 21.70 -4.28 -27.39
N TYR A 322 20.38 -4.27 -27.19
CA TYR A 322 19.46 -4.97 -28.09
C TYR A 322 18.07 -4.37 -28.08
N ASP A 323 17.19 -4.84 -28.99
CA ASP A 323 15.80 -4.39 -29.03
C ASP A 323 15.64 -2.85 -29.18
N LEU A 324 16.50 -2.27 -30.01
CA LEU A 324 16.44 -0.86 -30.42
C LEU A 324 15.38 -0.71 -31.53
N ARG A 325 14.12 -0.59 -31.10
CA ARG A 325 12.93 -0.49 -31.97
C ARG A 325 12.69 0.93 -32.51
N GLY A 326 11.77 1.05 -33.47
CA GLY A 326 11.35 2.31 -34.11
C GLY A 326 11.90 2.47 -35.53
N ASN A 327 11.52 3.56 -36.22
CA ASN A 327 11.89 3.81 -37.63
C ASN A 327 12.93 4.94 -37.83
N GLY A 328 13.47 5.49 -36.74
CA GLY A 328 14.53 6.49 -36.76
C GLY A 328 15.92 5.92 -37.05
N SER A 329 16.94 6.80 -37.01
CA SER A 329 18.34 6.36 -37.04
C SER A 329 18.75 5.75 -35.71
N VAL A 330 19.43 4.61 -35.76
CA VAL A 330 19.87 3.87 -34.57
C VAL A 330 21.35 3.54 -34.63
N ALA A 331 22.03 3.58 -33.49
CA ALA A 331 23.35 2.98 -33.34
C ALA A 331 23.51 2.25 -32.00
N GLY A 332 24.19 1.11 -32.00
CA GLY A 332 24.55 0.43 -30.75
C GLY A 332 25.61 1.21 -29.98
N ILE A 333 26.75 1.44 -30.64
CA ILE A 333 27.80 2.38 -30.20
C ILE A 333 27.84 3.58 -31.15
N TYR A 334 27.90 4.79 -30.59
CA TYR A 334 28.07 6.03 -31.35
C TYR A 334 29.23 6.86 -30.79
N HIS A 335 30.36 6.87 -31.48
CA HIS A 335 31.57 7.52 -31.03
C HIS A 335 31.92 8.70 -31.93
N THR A 336 32.16 9.87 -31.33
CA THR A 336 32.61 11.06 -32.06
C THR A 336 33.75 11.79 -31.34
N ALA A 337 34.78 12.15 -32.11
CA ALA A 337 35.91 13.00 -31.71
C ALA A 337 36.55 12.61 -30.35
N SER A 338 36.53 11.32 -30.00
CA SER A 338 37.02 10.82 -28.72
C SER A 338 38.29 10.00 -28.92
N GLU A 339 39.11 9.93 -27.88
CA GLU A 339 40.45 9.36 -27.95
C GLU A 339 40.67 8.39 -26.79
N PHE A 340 41.58 7.42 -26.96
CA PHE A 340 42.01 6.54 -25.86
C PHE A 340 40.82 5.85 -25.17
N THR A 341 39.99 5.20 -25.97
CA THR A 341 38.82 4.44 -25.48
C THR A 341 38.85 3.02 -26.03
N PHE A 342 38.59 2.06 -25.16
CA PHE A 342 38.63 0.63 -25.46
C PHE A 342 37.24 0.02 -25.36
N TYR A 343 36.84 -0.73 -26.37
CA TYR A 343 35.54 -1.40 -26.49
C TYR A 343 35.79 -2.90 -26.57
N TYR A 344 35.46 -3.62 -25.49
CA TYR A 344 35.82 -5.03 -25.33
C TYR A 344 34.61 -5.90 -25.01
N HIS A 345 34.46 -7.04 -25.66
CA HIS A 345 33.45 -8.01 -25.23
C HIS A 345 32.02 -7.45 -25.17
N ASN A 346 31.64 -6.48 -26.01
CA ASN A 346 30.26 -6.01 -26.05
C ASN A 346 29.44 -6.86 -27.04
N THR A 347 28.18 -7.13 -26.71
CA THR A 347 27.23 -7.77 -27.63
C THR A 347 26.15 -6.76 -28.01
N ILE A 348 26.01 -6.51 -29.31
CA ILE A 348 25.05 -5.55 -29.86
C ILE A 348 24.21 -6.24 -30.92
N SER A 349 22.89 -6.29 -30.72
CA SER A 349 21.92 -6.81 -31.69
C SER A 349 20.99 -5.70 -32.17
N LEU A 350 21.03 -5.40 -33.48
CA LEU A 350 20.14 -4.48 -34.16
C LEU A 350 19.26 -5.27 -35.16
N ASP A 351 18.23 -5.92 -34.64
CA ASP A 351 17.49 -7.01 -35.29
C ASP A 351 15.99 -6.74 -35.48
N HIS A 352 15.57 -5.48 -35.37
CA HIS A 352 14.17 -5.10 -35.56
C HIS A 352 13.72 -5.27 -37.02
N ALA A 353 13.41 -6.51 -37.42
CA ALA A 353 13.08 -6.91 -38.79
C ALA A 353 11.84 -6.19 -39.33
N ALA A 354 10.89 -5.83 -38.46
CA ALA A 354 9.68 -5.09 -38.80
C ALA A 354 9.90 -3.59 -39.08
N SER A 355 11.11 -3.07 -38.90
CA SER A 355 11.47 -1.68 -39.22
C SER A 355 11.12 -1.32 -40.67
N THR A 356 10.51 -0.16 -40.85
CA THR A 356 10.27 0.47 -42.15
C THR A 356 11.08 1.77 -42.31
N ALA A 357 12.23 1.86 -41.64
CA ALA A 357 13.09 3.04 -41.63
C ALA A 357 13.44 3.52 -43.06
N ALA A 358 13.35 4.83 -43.32
CA ALA A 358 13.57 5.40 -44.64
C ALA A 358 15.06 5.47 -45.02
N ALA A 359 15.36 5.61 -46.32
CA ALA A 359 16.72 5.74 -46.84
C ALA A 359 17.50 6.96 -46.30
N SER A 360 16.82 7.97 -45.77
CA SER A 360 17.42 9.14 -45.10
C SER A 360 17.93 8.87 -43.68
N THR A 361 17.75 7.65 -43.16
CA THR A 361 18.17 7.23 -41.81
C THR A 361 19.31 6.20 -41.89
N PHE A 362 19.90 5.86 -40.74
CA PHE A 362 20.97 4.85 -40.64
C PHE A 362 20.72 3.80 -39.56
N THR A 363 21.39 2.66 -39.69
CA THR A 363 21.53 1.63 -38.66
C THR A 363 23.00 1.26 -38.57
N LYS A 364 23.65 1.56 -37.45
CA LYS A 364 25.09 1.31 -37.28
C LYS A 364 25.31 0.47 -36.03
N GLY A 365 25.90 -0.72 -36.17
CA GLY A 365 26.27 -1.53 -34.99
C GLY A 365 27.20 -0.73 -34.07
N ALA A 366 28.34 -0.31 -34.62
CA ALA A 366 29.28 0.62 -34.00
C ALA A 366 29.73 1.69 -35.01
N HIS A 367 29.57 2.96 -34.65
CA HIS A 367 30.02 4.10 -35.43
C HIS A 367 31.17 4.82 -34.74
N PHE A 368 32.20 5.15 -35.50
CA PHE A 368 33.38 5.88 -35.06
C PHE A 368 33.69 6.99 -36.05
N ASP A 369 33.64 8.24 -35.60
CA ASP A 369 34.08 9.39 -36.37
C ASP A 369 35.07 10.22 -35.55
N GLY A 370 36.17 10.62 -36.18
CA GLY A 370 37.26 11.32 -35.50
C GLY A 370 37.91 10.55 -34.35
N ALA A 371 37.86 9.21 -34.36
CA ALA A 371 38.41 8.35 -33.31
C ALA A 371 39.94 8.26 -33.41
N GLN A 372 40.64 8.33 -32.28
CA GLN A 372 42.10 8.21 -32.25
C GLN A 372 42.56 7.34 -31.06
N SER A 373 43.52 6.45 -31.29
CA SER A 373 44.01 5.52 -30.26
C SER A 373 42.88 4.69 -29.62
N VAL A 374 41.93 4.25 -30.44
CA VAL A 374 40.76 3.45 -30.01
C VAL A 374 40.99 1.97 -30.30
N ARG A 375 40.48 1.10 -29.43
CA ARG A 375 40.51 -0.36 -29.62
C ARG A 375 39.08 -0.88 -29.62
N PHE A 376 38.72 -1.67 -30.62
CA PHE A 376 37.43 -2.32 -30.76
C PHE A 376 37.67 -3.83 -30.97
N ILE A 377 37.69 -4.58 -29.87
CA ILE A 377 38.21 -5.95 -29.85
C ILE A 377 37.22 -6.89 -29.15
N ASP A 378 37.09 -8.12 -29.65
CA ASP A 378 36.27 -9.17 -29.04
C ASP A 378 34.79 -8.81 -28.92
N ASN A 379 34.22 -7.99 -29.81
CA ASN A 379 32.81 -7.62 -29.76
C ASN A 379 31.98 -8.50 -30.70
N ILE A 380 30.72 -8.76 -30.35
CA ILE A 380 29.71 -9.33 -31.26
C ILE A 380 28.79 -8.22 -31.72
N ILE A 381 28.71 -8.00 -33.03
CA ILE A 381 27.81 -7.04 -33.67
C ILE A 381 26.92 -7.76 -34.66
N THR A 382 25.61 -7.79 -34.38
CA THR A 382 24.59 -8.36 -35.26
C THR A 382 23.71 -7.26 -35.83
N VAL A 383 23.57 -7.20 -37.16
CA VAL A 383 22.68 -6.26 -37.84
C VAL A 383 21.78 -7.01 -38.83
N SER A 384 20.47 -7.00 -38.56
CA SER A 384 19.43 -7.60 -39.42
C SER A 384 18.14 -6.77 -39.49
N ARG A 385 18.15 -5.55 -38.93
CA ARG A 385 17.04 -4.59 -38.95
C ARG A 385 16.47 -4.37 -40.36
N GLY A 386 15.14 -4.27 -40.48
CA GLY A 386 14.43 -4.01 -41.74
C GLY A 386 14.49 -2.56 -42.23
N GLY A 387 13.85 -2.28 -43.36
CA GLY A 387 13.70 -0.93 -43.95
C GLY A 387 14.78 -0.56 -44.97
N ALA A 388 14.69 0.64 -45.53
CA ALA A 388 15.58 1.14 -46.59
C ALA A 388 16.80 1.93 -46.09
N SER A 389 16.95 2.13 -44.77
CA SER A 389 18.09 2.83 -44.17
C SER A 389 19.44 2.20 -44.56
N ALA A 390 20.52 2.98 -44.61
CA ALA A 390 21.88 2.43 -44.75
C ALA A 390 22.25 1.61 -43.49
N LYS A 391 22.93 0.46 -43.66
CA LYS A 391 23.19 -0.47 -42.54
C LYS A 391 24.61 -1.03 -42.53
N THR A 392 25.31 -0.90 -41.43
CA THR A 392 26.65 -1.48 -41.26
C THR A 392 26.89 -2.02 -39.86
N CYS A 393 27.74 -3.04 -39.74
CA CYS A 393 28.19 -3.53 -38.43
C CYS A 393 29.20 -2.54 -37.83
N ILE A 394 30.19 -2.12 -38.62
CA ILE A 394 31.20 -1.13 -38.22
C ILE A 394 31.26 0.03 -39.24
N ASP A 395 31.41 1.26 -38.75
CA ASP A 395 31.42 2.48 -39.58
C ASP A 395 32.47 3.46 -39.08
N PHE A 396 33.47 3.78 -39.92
CA PHE A 396 34.56 4.71 -39.62
C PHE A 396 34.32 6.17 -40.06
N GLY A 397 33.08 6.52 -40.44
CA GLY A 397 32.70 7.89 -40.73
C GLY A 397 33.67 8.58 -41.69
N THR A 398 34.23 9.71 -41.24
CA THR A 398 35.17 10.55 -41.98
C THR A 398 36.56 10.61 -41.34
N MET A 399 37.05 9.49 -40.80
CA MET A 399 38.39 9.43 -40.23
C MET A 399 39.50 9.78 -41.23
N SER A 400 40.50 10.51 -40.74
CA SER A 400 41.77 10.71 -41.44
C SER A 400 42.63 9.44 -41.42
N ALA A 401 43.66 9.39 -42.28
CA ALA A 401 44.62 8.28 -42.29
C ALA A 401 45.33 8.08 -40.94
N VAL A 402 45.65 9.17 -40.23
CA VAL A 402 46.28 9.11 -38.90
C VAL A 402 45.34 8.44 -37.89
N GLN A 403 44.07 8.81 -37.90
CA GLN A 403 43.05 8.23 -37.04
C GLN A 403 42.85 6.74 -37.33
N MET A 404 42.66 6.37 -38.59
CA MET A 404 42.53 4.96 -38.99
C MET A 404 43.76 4.12 -38.63
N ASN A 405 44.97 4.66 -38.75
CA ASN A 405 46.19 3.95 -38.39
C ASN A 405 46.31 3.70 -36.89
N SER A 406 45.79 4.61 -36.05
CA SER A 406 45.78 4.48 -34.59
C SER A 406 44.62 3.63 -34.05
N PHE A 407 43.62 3.32 -34.88
CA PHE A 407 42.48 2.49 -34.50
C PHE A 407 42.82 1.01 -34.64
N VAL A 408 42.57 0.22 -33.60
CA VAL A 408 42.73 -1.24 -33.64
C VAL A 408 41.35 -1.89 -33.61
N SER A 409 41.07 -2.75 -34.57
CA SER A 409 39.86 -3.57 -34.65
C SER A 409 40.28 -4.99 -34.93
N ASP A 410 39.95 -5.95 -34.05
CA ASP A 410 40.28 -7.37 -34.26
C ASP A 410 39.44 -8.33 -33.41
N ASN A 411 39.41 -9.61 -33.78
CA ASN A 411 38.75 -10.70 -33.05
C ASN A 411 37.24 -10.44 -32.76
N ASN A 412 36.59 -9.62 -33.58
CA ASN A 412 35.16 -9.36 -33.48
C ASN A 412 34.36 -10.39 -34.28
N ASP A 413 33.08 -10.57 -33.95
CA ASP A 413 32.10 -11.15 -34.87
C ASP A 413 31.24 -10.02 -35.46
N LEU A 414 31.40 -9.77 -36.77
CA LEU A 414 30.72 -8.69 -37.49
C LEU A 414 29.69 -9.27 -38.46
N TYR A 415 28.53 -9.64 -37.93
CA TYR A 415 27.50 -10.36 -38.68
C TYR A 415 26.41 -9.43 -39.23
N TYR A 416 26.35 -9.33 -40.56
CA TYR A 416 25.25 -8.70 -41.29
C TYR A 416 24.32 -9.76 -41.88
N GLY A 417 23.15 -9.94 -41.27
CA GLY A 417 22.23 -11.06 -41.54
C GLY A 417 21.23 -10.85 -42.69
N ALA A 418 21.37 -9.82 -43.51
CA ALA A 418 20.43 -9.51 -44.59
C ALA A 418 21.11 -9.46 -45.97
N ALA A 419 20.30 -9.39 -47.04
CA ALA A 419 20.81 -9.27 -48.41
C ALA A 419 21.65 -7.99 -48.55
N GLN A 420 22.92 -8.19 -48.91
CA GLN A 420 23.91 -7.14 -49.02
C GLN A 420 23.66 -6.25 -50.25
N SER A 421 24.05 -4.97 -50.17
CA SER A 421 23.86 -3.99 -51.25
C SER A 421 24.94 -2.91 -51.23
N ALA A 422 24.93 -2.00 -52.20
CA ALA A 422 25.83 -0.84 -52.20
C ALA A 422 25.66 0.12 -51.00
N THR A 423 24.60 -0.05 -50.20
CA THR A 423 24.32 0.78 -49.01
C THR A 423 24.39 0.00 -47.70
N ASN A 424 24.56 -1.33 -47.76
CA ASN A 424 24.52 -2.20 -46.59
C ASN A 424 25.59 -3.29 -46.64
N GLY A 425 26.28 -3.53 -45.52
CA GLY A 425 27.33 -4.54 -45.44
C GLY A 425 27.98 -4.67 -44.07
N VAL A 426 29.14 -5.30 -44.02
CA VAL A 426 29.95 -5.43 -42.80
C VAL A 426 30.51 -4.08 -42.36
N GLY A 427 31.09 -3.31 -43.28
CA GLY A 427 31.86 -2.12 -42.94
C GLY A 427 31.54 -0.88 -43.78
N TYR A 428 31.90 0.30 -43.28
CA TYR A 428 31.92 1.55 -44.05
C TYR A 428 33.16 2.38 -43.71
N ALA A 429 33.91 2.81 -44.72
CA ALA A 429 35.02 3.74 -44.58
C ALA A 429 35.33 4.46 -45.91
N GLY A 430 35.82 5.70 -45.85
CA GLY A 430 36.28 6.41 -47.05
C GLY A 430 35.20 6.61 -48.11
N SER A 431 33.94 6.81 -47.70
CA SER A 431 32.75 6.90 -48.58
C SER A 431 32.36 5.60 -49.30
N SER A 432 32.91 4.46 -48.90
CA SER A 432 32.61 3.15 -49.49
C SER A 432 32.02 2.19 -48.44
N VAL A 433 31.05 1.39 -48.88
CA VAL A 433 30.51 0.25 -48.10
C VAL A 433 31.29 -1.00 -48.48
N TYR A 434 31.77 -1.73 -47.48
CA TYR A 434 32.42 -3.03 -47.61
C TYR A 434 31.38 -4.10 -47.29
N VAL A 435 31.01 -4.81 -48.34
CA VAL A 435 29.86 -5.71 -48.32
C VAL A 435 30.13 -6.93 -47.45
N THR A 436 31.28 -7.57 -47.63
CA THR A 436 31.72 -8.72 -46.83
C THR A 436 32.85 -8.37 -45.88
N LEU A 437 33.10 -9.24 -44.89
CA LEU A 437 34.26 -9.10 -44.00
C LEU A 437 35.57 -9.21 -44.77
N ASN A 438 35.64 -10.06 -45.80
CA ASN A 438 36.82 -10.18 -46.65
C ASN A 438 37.13 -8.89 -47.41
N ASP A 439 36.11 -8.17 -47.89
CA ASP A 439 36.29 -6.86 -48.55
C ASP A 439 36.86 -5.84 -47.56
N TRP A 440 36.33 -5.83 -46.34
CA TRP A 440 36.79 -4.97 -45.24
C TRP A 440 38.25 -5.23 -44.86
N GLN A 441 38.60 -6.50 -44.64
CA GLN A 441 39.96 -6.94 -44.29
C GLN A 441 40.95 -6.60 -45.39
N THR A 442 40.62 -6.88 -46.65
CA THR A 442 41.50 -6.64 -47.80
C THR A 442 41.78 -5.15 -47.99
N ALA A 443 40.75 -4.30 -47.85
CA ALA A 443 40.88 -2.87 -48.11
C ALA A 443 41.58 -2.11 -46.98
N LEU A 444 41.33 -2.47 -45.72
CA LEU A 444 41.76 -1.67 -44.57
C LEU A 444 42.81 -2.35 -43.69
N SER A 445 43.08 -3.65 -43.89
CA SER A 445 43.94 -4.45 -43.00
C SER A 445 43.50 -4.37 -41.53
N LYS A 446 42.18 -4.31 -41.30
CA LYS A 446 41.54 -4.35 -39.98
C LYS A 446 40.80 -5.66 -39.82
N ASP A 447 40.50 -6.03 -38.58
CA ASP A 447 39.65 -7.19 -38.27
C ASP A 447 40.23 -8.50 -38.83
N VAL A 448 41.55 -8.67 -38.79
CA VAL A 448 42.28 -9.78 -39.46
C VAL A 448 41.88 -11.15 -38.92
N HIS A 449 41.62 -11.25 -37.61
CA HIS A 449 41.16 -12.46 -36.92
C HIS A 449 39.67 -12.43 -36.58
N SER A 450 38.96 -11.36 -36.98
CA SER A 450 37.51 -11.28 -36.84
C SER A 450 36.82 -12.28 -37.77
N VAL A 451 35.58 -12.61 -37.45
CA VAL A 451 34.71 -13.49 -38.23
C VAL A 451 33.35 -12.82 -38.51
N SER A 452 32.51 -13.48 -39.30
CA SER A 452 31.18 -12.99 -39.64
C SER A 452 30.23 -14.18 -39.75
N PHE A 453 29.73 -14.63 -38.61
CA PHE A 453 28.80 -15.76 -38.51
C PHE A 453 27.57 -15.38 -37.71
N ASP A 454 26.43 -16.02 -37.98
CA ASP A 454 25.25 -15.84 -37.14
C ASP A 454 25.57 -16.31 -35.70
N PRO A 455 25.42 -15.46 -34.67
CA PRO A 455 25.66 -15.89 -33.29
C PRO A 455 24.69 -16.97 -32.80
N GLN A 456 23.55 -17.15 -33.47
CA GLN A 456 22.49 -18.09 -33.09
C GLN A 456 22.09 -17.89 -31.63
N TYR A 457 21.67 -16.68 -31.28
CA TYR A 457 21.29 -16.36 -29.91
C TYR A 457 20.23 -17.32 -29.36
N SER A 458 20.49 -17.85 -28.17
CA SER A 458 19.66 -18.87 -27.50
C SER A 458 18.16 -18.54 -27.46
N ASN A 459 17.79 -17.28 -27.19
CA ASN A 459 16.42 -16.79 -27.31
C ASN A 459 16.35 -15.26 -27.46
N ALA A 460 16.66 -14.78 -28.66
CA ALA A 460 16.65 -13.34 -28.97
C ALA A 460 15.27 -12.67 -28.75
N ALA A 461 14.16 -13.40 -28.94
CA ALA A 461 12.81 -12.84 -28.89
C ALA A 461 12.42 -12.24 -27.52
N VAL A 462 13.04 -12.73 -26.44
CA VAL A 462 12.85 -12.22 -25.07
C VAL A 462 14.13 -11.58 -24.49
N GLY A 463 15.13 -11.32 -25.33
CA GLY A 463 16.35 -10.61 -24.92
C GLY A 463 17.50 -11.48 -24.39
N TYR A 464 17.41 -12.80 -24.51
CA TYR A 464 18.52 -13.70 -24.15
C TYR A 464 19.48 -13.85 -25.33
N LEU A 465 20.54 -13.06 -25.31
CA LEU A 465 21.57 -12.99 -26.36
C LEU A 465 22.85 -13.77 -26.02
N LEU A 466 22.73 -14.87 -25.27
CA LEU A 466 23.81 -15.84 -25.15
C LEU A 466 24.01 -16.52 -26.52
N PRO A 467 25.17 -16.41 -27.17
CA PRO A 467 25.44 -17.08 -28.44
C PRO A 467 25.47 -18.61 -28.29
N THR A 468 25.10 -19.31 -29.36
CA THR A 468 25.16 -20.79 -29.41
C THR A 468 25.94 -21.33 -30.61
N SER A 469 26.38 -20.42 -31.49
CA SER A 469 27.16 -20.75 -32.68
C SER A 469 28.61 -21.09 -32.31
N LEU A 470 29.02 -22.33 -32.57
CA LEU A 470 30.40 -22.79 -32.35
C LEU A 470 31.42 -22.13 -33.30
N SER A 471 30.96 -21.46 -34.36
CA SER A 471 31.84 -20.76 -35.31
C SER A 471 32.43 -19.46 -34.75
N ILE A 472 31.91 -18.98 -33.62
CA ILE A 472 32.37 -17.78 -32.91
C ILE A 472 32.87 -18.09 -31.48
N ASP A 473 32.93 -19.38 -31.13
CA ASP A 473 33.45 -19.87 -29.84
C ASP A 473 34.98 -19.72 -29.79
N ASN A 474 35.50 -19.26 -28.66
CA ASN A 474 36.93 -19.08 -28.35
C ASN A 474 37.70 -18.23 -29.39
N ILE A 475 37.03 -17.31 -30.10
CA ILE A 475 37.68 -16.45 -31.11
C ILE A 475 38.34 -15.20 -30.50
N GLY A 476 38.04 -14.87 -29.25
CA GLY A 476 38.51 -13.66 -28.59
C GLY A 476 39.94 -13.76 -28.09
N GLN A 477 40.48 -12.64 -27.59
CA GLN A 477 41.83 -12.58 -27.03
C GLN A 477 41.81 -12.17 -25.54
N PRO A 478 42.78 -12.62 -24.72
CA PRO A 478 42.78 -12.28 -23.30
C PRO A 478 43.14 -10.80 -23.06
N LEU A 479 42.11 -9.99 -22.81
CA LEU A 479 42.23 -8.53 -22.60
C LEU A 479 42.30 -8.11 -21.11
N GLY A 480 42.37 -9.06 -20.18
CA GLY A 480 42.44 -8.82 -18.73
C GLY A 480 41.07 -8.72 -18.03
N LEU A 481 39.96 -8.88 -18.77
CA LEU A 481 38.62 -9.01 -18.22
C LEU A 481 38.43 -10.44 -17.71
N THR A 482 38.24 -10.61 -16.40
CA THR A 482 38.19 -11.94 -15.76
C THR A 482 36.80 -12.55 -15.71
N THR A 483 35.75 -11.75 -15.87
CA THR A 483 34.35 -12.21 -15.85
C THR A 483 33.54 -11.65 -17.01
N ASP A 484 32.55 -12.41 -17.44
CA ASP A 484 31.55 -12.02 -18.41
C ASP A 484 30.40 -11.19 -17.76
N ILE A 485 29.35 -10.88 -18.52
CA ILE A 485 28.18 -10.13 -18.02
C ILE A 485 27.37 -10.90 -16.97
N ALA A 486 27.36 -12.24 -17.02
CA ALA A 486 26.68 -13.10 -16.06
C ALA A 486 27.54 -13.39 -14.82
N GLY A 487 28.79 -12.93 -14.79
CA GLY A 487 29.74 -13.18 -13.71
C GLY A 487 30.51 -14.49 -13.86
N ASN A 488 30.36 -15.22 -14.98
CA ASN A 488 31.15 -16.42 -15.26
C ASN A 488 32.61 -16.02 -15.55
N ALA A 489 33.55 -16.89 -15.19
CA ALA A 489 34.95 -16.67 -15.49
C ALA A 489 35.22 -16.77 -16.99
N ARG A 490 36.00 -15.83 -17.53
CA ARG A 490 36.50 -15.90 -18.90
C ARG A 490 37.72 -16.82 -19.01
N SER A 491 37.83 -17.52 -20.13
CA SER A 491 39.02 -18.27 -20.51
C SER A 491 40.23 -17.34 -20.56
N SER A 492 41.28 -17.71 -19.83
CA SER A 492 42.54 -16.93 -19.80
C SER A 492 43.41 -17.14 -21.05
N ALA A 493 43.06 -18.09 -21.90
CA ALA A 493 43.80 -18.43 -23.11
C ALA A 493 43.04 -18.01 -24.39
N ALA A 494 41.74 -18.26 -24.44
CA ALA A 494 40.90 -18.00 -25.60
C ALA A 494 39.50 -17.63 -25.12
N PRO A 495 39.26 -16.39 -24.65
CA PRO A 495 37.93 -15.96 -24.26
C PRO A 495 36.99 -15.85 -25.46
N ASP A 496 35.69 -15.79 -25.20
CA ASP A 496 34.71 -15.59 -26.25
C ASP A 496 34.52 -14.12 -26.62
N ALA A 497 34.28 -13.85 -27.90
CA ALA A 497 33.79 -12.54 -28.31
C ALA A 497 32.40 -12.28 -27.72
N GLY A 498 32.11 -11.01 -27.44
CA GLY A 498 30.83 -10.56 -26.89
C GLY A 498 30.74 -10.69 -25.37
N ALA A 499 29.57 -10.33 -24.85
CA ALA A 499 29.34 -10.08 -23.43
C ALA A 499 29.28 -11.35 -22.57
N TYR A 500 29.12 -12.51 -23.19
CA TYR A 500 29.04 -13.81 -22.52
C TYR A 500 30.28 -14.64 -22.84
N GLU A 501 30.68 -15.46 -21.86
CA GLU A 501 31.51 -16.63 -22.14
C GLU A 501 30.58 -17.81 -22.45
N PHE A 502 30.81 -18.49 -23.57
CA PHE A 502 30.03 -19.63 -24.08
C PHE A 502 30.96 -20.76 -24.56
N GLY A 503 30.47 -21.70 -25.38
CA GLY A 503 31.20 -22.92 -25.79
C GLY A 503 30.52 -24.20 -25.32
N THR A 504 31.12 -25.39 -25.55
CA THR A 504 30.48 -26.71 -25.32
C THR A 504 30.23 -27.04 -23.84
N ILE A 505 29.31 -26.31 -23.23
CA ILE A 505 28.64 -26.61 -21.98
C ILE A 505 27.28 -27.19 -22.40
N PRO A 506 26.87 -28.39 -21.94
CA PRO A 506 25.55 -28.92 -22.23
C PRO A 506 24.51 -27.86 -21.85
N PHE A 507 23.69 -27.45 -22.81
CA PHE A 507 22.58 -26.51 -22.62
C PHE A 507 21.93 -26.72 -21.25
N CYS A 508 22.07 -25.73 -20.37
CA CYS A 508 21.40 -25.74 -19.08
C CYS A 508 19.95 -25.27 -19.26
N ASN A 509 19.16 -26.10 -19.95
CA ASN A 509 17.76 -25.80 -20.21
C ASN A 509 17.01 -25.70 -18.89
N ALA A 510 16.34 -24.57 -18.70
CA ALA A 510 15.50 -24.38 -17.55
C ALA A 510 14.36 -25.42 -17.55
N PRO A 511 13.91 -25.90 -16.38
CA PRO A 511 12.85 -26.88 -16.30
C PRO A 511 11.54 -26.35 -16.91
N ALA A 512 10.87 -27.18 -17.72
CA ALA A 512 9.56 -26.86 -18.28
C ALA A 512 8.41 -27.37 -17.39
N ASN A 513 7.19 -26.87 -17.60
CA ASN A 513 5.98 -27.30 -16.87
C ASN A 513 6.09 -27.22 -15.34
N VAL A 514 6.82 -26.22 -14.83
CA VAL A 514 6.94 -25.95 -13.39
C VAL A 514 5.57 -25.62 -12.83
N THR A 515 5.08 -26.47 -11.93
CA THR A 515 3.73 -26.41 -11.40
C THR A 515 3.76 -26.62 -9.90
N LEU A 516 3.05 -25.76 -9.17
CA LEU A 516 2.84 -25.87 -7.73
C LEU A 516 1.35 -26.13 -7.47
N THR A 517 1.08 -27.01 -6.50
CA THR A 517 -0.26 -27.33 -5.99
C THR A 517 -0.24 -27.35 -4.46
N ASP A 518 -1.41 -27.55 -3.84
CA ASP A 518 -1.58 -27.70 -2.39
C ASP A 518 -0.73 -28.81 -1.73
N SER A 519 -0.21 -29.77 -2.52
CA SER A 519 0.48 -30.96 -1.96
C SER A 519 1.77 -31.36 -2.69
N ILE A 520 1.98 -30.88 -3.91
CA ILE A 520 3.14 -31.25 -4.71
C ILE A 520 3.58 -30.08 -5.60
N ALA A 521 4.90 -29.93 -5.71
CA ALA A 521 5.57 -29.14 -6.72
C ALA A 521 6.26 -30.10 -7.68
N PHE A 522 6.12 -29.88 -8.99
CA PHE A 522 6.75 -30.74 -10.00
C PHE A 522 7.16 -29.94 -11.24
N TRP A 523 8.08 -30.52 -12.00
CA TRP A 523 8.59 -29.97 -13.25
C TRP A 523 9.03 -31.11 -14.19
N ASN A 524 9.25 -30.79 -15.47
CA ASN A 524 9.73 -31.77 -16.43
C ASN A 524 11.24 -31.99 -16.31
N ALA A 525 11.66 -33.23 -16.52
CA ALA A 525 13.07 -33.60 -16.62
C ALA A 525 13.77 -32.86 -17.78
N THR A 526 15.05 -32.59 -17.57
CA THR A 526 16.00 -31.96 -18.51
C THR A 526 17.30 -32.80 -18.51
N ALA A 527 18.26 -32.49 -19.37
CA ALA A 527 19.56 -33.16 -19.40
C ALA A 527 20.51 -32.77 -18.23
N ALA A 528 19.96 -32.26 -17.12
CA ALA A 528 20.69 -31.73 -15.99
C ALA A 528 21.14 -32.83 -15.00
N SER A 529 22.13 -32.52 -14.17
CA SER A 529 22.62 -33.43 -13.11
C SER A 529 21.74 -33.43 -11.85
N GLY A 530 20.85 -32.45 -11.73
CA GLY A 530 19.87 -32.29 -10.67
C GLY A 530 19.11 -30.98 -10.85
N TYR A 531 18.45 -30.52 -9.78
CA TYR A 531 17.66 -29.31 -9.72
C TYR A 531 17.87 -28.61 -8.39
N GLU A 532 17.58 -27.31 -8.38
CA GLU A 532 17.47 -26.52 -7.18
C GLU A 532 16.10 -25.85 -7.18
N TYR A 533 15.39 -25.91 -6.04
CA TYR A 533 14.06 -25.34 -5.92
C TYR A 533 13.87 -24.50 -4.66
N SER A 534 12.96 -23.53 -4.71
CA SER A 534 12.45 -22.81 -3.52
C SER A 534 10.94 -22.69 -3.62
N ILE A 535 10.26 -22.77 -2.47
CA ILE A 535 8.82 -22.50 -2.34
C ILE A 535 8.65 -21.48 -1.23
N ASP A 536 8.28 -20.27 -1.61
CA ASP A 536 8.14 -19.15 -0.68
C ASP A 536 7.08 -18.15 -1.18
N GLN A 537 6.90 -17.03 -0.47
CA GLN A 537 5.92 -16.00 -0.83
C GLN A 537 6.52 -14.82 -1.61
N ASN A 538 7.80 -14.93 -2.02
CA ASN A 538 8.49 -13.91 -2.78
C ASN A 538 8.29 -14.15 -4.28
N LEU A 539 7.91 -13.12 -5.02
CA LEU A 539 7.79 -13.20 -6.48
C LEU A 539 9.16 -13.38 -7.15
N TYR A 540 10.21 -12.85 -6.52
CA TYR A 540 11.57 -12.90 -7.04
C TYR A 540 12.30 -14.13 -6.53
N ALA A 541 12.94 -14.85 -7.45
CA ALA A 541 13.67 -16.06 -7.12
C ALA A 541 14.84 -15.77 -6.15
N PRO A 542 15.12 -16.69 -5.20
CA PRO A 542 16.18 -16.49 -4.21
C PRO A 542 17.58 -16.71 -4.81
N ALA A 543 18.61 -16.27 -4.08
CA ALA A 543 20.00 -16.50 -4.45
C ALA A 543 20.38 -17.99 -4.46
N SER A 544 19.76 -18.77 -3.56
CA SER A 544 19.90 -20.22 -3.44
C SER A 544 18.60 -20.86 -2.93
N GLY A 545 18.47 -22.16 -3.13
CA GLY A 545 17.34 -22.99 -2.73
C GLY A 545 17.79 -24.38 -2.27
N THR A 546 16.88 -25.34 -2.35
CA THR A 546 17.09 -26.73 -1.96
C THR A 546 17.48 -27.57 -3.16
N ASN A 547 18.63 -28.24 -3.10
CA ASN A 547 19.07 -29.15 -4.15
C ASN A 547 18.30 -30.49 -4.09
N THR A 548 17.94 -31.02 -5.26
CA THR A 548 17.29 -32.32 -5.42
C THR A 548 17.70 -32.98 -6.74
N THR A 549 17.63 -34.30 -6.82
CA THR A 549 17.75 -35.06 -8.08
C THR A 549 16.40 -35.44 -8.66
N ASP A 550 15.33 -35.30 -7.87
CA ASP A 550 13.97 -35.60 -8.30
C ASP A 550 13.39 -34.45 -9.13
N THR A 551 12.37 -34.76 -9.93
CA THR A 551 11.61 -33.74 -10.69
C THR A 551 10.36 -33.26 -9.96
N PHE A 552 10.30 -33.50 -8.65
CA PHE A 552 9.20 -33.10 -7.79
C PHE A 552 9.64 -32.97 -6.33
N THR A 553 8.81 -32.31 -5.52
CA THR A 553 8.93 -32.29 -4.07
C THR A 553 7.54 -32.23 -3.42
N LEU A 554 7.41 -32.84 -2.25
CA LEU A 554 6.17 -32.79 -1.47
C LEU A 554 6.07 -31.45 -0.74
N VAL A 555 4.90 -30.84 -0.84
CA VAL A 555 4.63 -29.52 -0.25
C VAL A 555 3.73 -29.70 0.96
N ASN A 556 4.16 -29.17 2.09
CA ASN A 556 3.40 -29.18 3.34
C ASN A 556 3.31 -27.76 3.90
N ASN A 557 2.27 -27.49 4.69
CA ASN A 557 2.12 -26.25 5.47
C ASN A 557 1.97 -24.95 4.65
N LEU A 558 1.39 -25.00 3.45
CA LEU A 558 1.00 -23.77 2.75
C LEU A 558 -0.14 -23.06 3.50
N THR A 559 -0.04 -21.74 3.63
CA THR A 559 -1.09 -20.94 4.26
C THR A 559 -2.23 -20.68 3.30
N ARG A 560 -3.46 -21.06 3.67
CA ARG A 560 -4.69 -20.80 2.89
C ARG A 560 -4.89 -19.30 2.69
N GLY A 561 -5.26 -18.90 1.47
CA GLY A 561 -5.45 -17.49 1.10
C GLY A 561 -4.15 -16.73 0.83
N ALA A 562 -3.00 -17.39 0.80
CA ALA A 562 -1.73 -16.80 0.37
C ALA A 562 -1.35 -17.24 -1.05
N VAL A 563 -0.56 -16.42 -1.74
CA VAL A 563 0.12 -16.80 -2.98
C VAL A 563 1.51 -17.29 -2.62
N TYR A 564 1.87 -18.46 -3.14
CA TYR A 564 3.23 -18.97 -3.09
C TYR A 564 3.80 -19.05 -4.49
N TYR A 565 5.11 -18.93 -4.58
CA TYR A 565 5.89 -19.07 -5.79
C TYR A 565 6.79 -20.28 -5.66
N LEU A 566 6.74 -21.15 -6.66
CA LEU A 566 7.71 -22.21 -6.86
C LEU A 566 8.76 -21.71 -7.83
N HIS A 567 9.99 -21.60 -7.37
CA HIS A 567 11.15 -21.32 -8.18
C HIS A 567 11.89 -22.63 -8.42
N VAL A 568 12.21 -22.97 -9.67
CA VAL A 568 13.03 -24.14 -10.01
C VAL A 568 14.09 -23.77 -11.03
N ARG A 569 15.33 -24.20 -10.83
CA ARG A 569 16.38 -24.17 -11.85
C ARG A 569 17.05 -25.54 -11.96
N ALA A 570 17.63 -25.81 -13.12
CA ALA A 570 18.38 -27.03 -13.37
C ALA A 570 19.83 -26.85 -12.89
N ASN A 571 20.36 -27.85 -12.18
CA ASN A 571 21.77 -27.92 -11.78
C ASN A 571 22.56 -28.65 -12.84
N CYS A 572 23.39 -27.90 -13.55
CA CYS A 572 24.19 -28.39 -14.65
C CYS A 572 25.60 -28.73 -14.17
N SER A 573 26.30 -29.53 -14.97
CA SER A 573 27.69 -29.92 -14.68
C SER A 573 28.58 -28.69 -14.47
N ALA A 574 29.66 -28.86 -13.70
CA ALA A 574 30.66 -27.81 -13.42
C ALA A 574 30.15 -26.62 -12.58
N GLY A 575 29.08 -26.79 -11.78
CA GLY A 575 28.61 -25.77 -10.82
C GLY A 575 27.76 -24.67 -11.44
N LEU A 576 27.30 -24.86 -12.68
CA LEU A 576 26.42 -23.95 -13.39
C LEU A 576 24.96 -24.30 -13.14
N ASN A 577 24.09 -23.29 -13.05
CA ASN A 577 22.65 -23.48 -12.93
C ASN A 577 21.91 -22.76 -14.07
N SER A 578 20.74 -23.26 -14.45
CA SER A 578 19.88 -22.54 -15.41
C SER A 578 19.31 -21.28 -14.78
N ALA A 579 18.64 -20.45 -15.58
CA ALA A 579 17.73 -19.44 -15.04
C ALA A 579 16.64 -20.11 -14.17
N TRP A 580 16.19 -19.39 -13.16
CA TRP A 580 15.01 -19.78 -12.37
C TRP A 580 13.75 -19.68 -13.22
N VAL A 581 12.91 -20.70 -13.14
CA VAL A 581 11.54 -20.68 -13.66
C VAL A 581 10.60 -20.59 -12.48
N THR A 582 9.75 -19.57 -12.50
CA THR A 582 8.81 -19.27 -11.41
C THR A 582 7.39 -19.62 -11.82
N SER A 583 6.69 -20.36 -10.96
CA SER A 583 5.27 -20.66 -11.11
C SER A 583 4.52 -20.19 -9.87
N ALA A 584 3.46 -19.41 -10.07
CA ALA A 584 2.64 -18.90 -8.99
C ALA A 584 1.48 -19.85 -8.70
N TYR A 585 1.21 -20.06 -7.41
CA TYR A 585 0.07 -20.82 -6.95
C TYR A 585 -0.66 -20.05 -5.85
N PHE A 586 -1.91 -19.67 -6.14
CA PHE A 586 -2.81 -19.18 -5.10
C PHE A 586 -3.40 -20.38 -4.37
N VAL A 587 -3.15 -20.45 -3.06
CA VAL A 587 -3.69 -21.51 -2.20
C VAL A 587 -5.15 -21.19 -1.94
N PRO A 588 -6.12 -21.89 -2.57
CA PRO A 588 -7.51 -21.49 -2.52
C PRO A 588 -8.04 -21.58 -1.09
N CYS A 589 -8.81 -20.56 -0.70
CA CYS A 589 -9.52 -20.52 0.56
C CYS A 589 -10.83 -21.32 0.42
N ASN A 590 -10.74 -22.63 0.60
CA ASN A 590 -11.91 -23.51 0.57
C ASN A 590 -12.58 -23.52 1.96
N LEU A 591 -13.24 -22.42 2.31
CA LEU A 591 -14.08 -22.38 3.50
C LEU A 591 -15.41 -23.09 3.20
N PRO A 592 -15.91 -23.95 4.10
CA PRO A 592 -17.24 -24.53 3.96
C PRO A 592 -18.29 -23.43 4.02
N GLN A 593 -19.42 -23.63 3.32
CA GLN A 593 -20.55 -22.70 3.35
C GLN A 593 -20.92 -22.35 4.80
N LEU A 594 -20.88 -21.07 5.13
CA LEU A 594 -21.07 -20.58 6.49
C LEU A 594 -22.55 -20.22 6.73
N ILE A 595 -23.23 -21.05 7.54
CA ILE A 595 -24.65 -20.89 7.86
C ILE A 595 -24.80 -20.67 9.36
N ILE A 596 -25.51 -19.60 9.75
CA ILE A 596 -25.96 -19.43 11.12
C ILE A 596 -27.29 -20.14 11.29
N THR A 597 -27.38 -21.01 12.29
CA THR A 597 -28.64 -21.64 12.73
C THR A 597 -28.99 -21.18 14.14
N GLY A 598 -30.28 -21.16 14.48
CA GLY A 598 -30.76 -20.88 15.83
C GLY A 598 -31.06 -22.18 16.59
N SER A 599 -31.10 -22.14 17.92
CA SER A 599 -31.69 -23.20 18.74
C SER A 599 -33.22 -23.28 18.65
N ARG A 600 -33.82 -22.48 17.77
CA ARG A 600 -35.26 -22.34 17.51
C ARG A 600 -35.43 -22.22 15.99
N ASP A 601 -36.61 -22.57 15.49
CA ASP A 601 -36.94 -22.49 14.06
C ASP A 601 -37.02 -21.04 13.54
N SER A 602 -37.12 -20.06 14.45
CA SER A 602 -37.01 -18.64 14.13
C SER A 602 -35.99 -17.94 15.03
N PHE A 603 -35.46 -16.81 14.56
CA PHE A 603 -34.56 -15.95 15.35
C PHE A 603 -35.30 -14.99 16.30
N THR A 604 -36.54 -15.33 16.66
CA THR A 604 -37.42 -14.52 17.50
C THR A 604 -37.65 -15.21 18.85
N PHE A 605 -37.50 -14.47 19.95
CA PHE A 605 -37.79 -14.97 21.30
C PHE A 605 -38.33 -13.86 22.22
N CYS A 606 -38.88 -14.24 23.37
CA CYS A 606 -39.50 -13.32 24.30
C CYS A 606 -38.49 -12.63 25.23
N GLN A 607 -38.78 -11.39 25.63
CA GLN A 607 -37.98 -10.66 26.59
C GLN A 607 -37.79 -11.46 27.89
N GLY A 608 -36.52 -11.57 28.33
CA GLY A 608 -36.13 -12.39 29.49
C GLY A 608 -35.64 -13.80 29.13
N ASP A 609 -35.83 -14.25 27.89
CA ASP A 609 -35.34 -15.53 27.36
C ASP A 609 -34.01 -15.32 26.58
N SER A 610 -33.59 -16.32 25.80
CA SER A 610 -32.39 -16.30 24.97
C SER A 610 -32.52 -17.18 23.72
N ILE A 611 -31.61 -16.97 22.79
CA ILE A 611 -31.38 -17.86 21.65
C ILE A 611 -29.90 -18.18 21.53
N LEU A 612 -29.60 -19.46 21.25
CA LEU A 612 -28.25 -19.89 20.92
C LEU A 612 -28.09 -19.85 19.39
N LEU A 613 -27.23 -18.96 18.90
CA LEU A 613 -26.79 -18.93 17.52
C LEU A 613 -25.64 -19.92 17.35
N LYS A 614 -25.70 -20.76 16.32
CA LYS A 614 -24.71 -21.81 16.03
C LYS A 614 -24.15 -21.62 14.62
N GLY A 615 -22.83 -21.45 14.54
CA GLY A 615 -22.06 -21.67 13.33
C GLY A 615 -21.63 -23.14 13.21
N ASN A 616 -21.14 -23.52 12.03
CA ASN A 616 -20.51 -24.81 11.82
C ASN A 616 -19.16 -24.89 12.56
N VAL A 617 -18.97 -25.96 13.34
CA VAL A 617 -17.70 -26.21 14.05
C VAL A 617 -16.73 -26.90 13.10
N ASN A 618 -15.63 -26.22 12.81
CA ASN A 618 -14.53 -26.72 12.01
C ASN A 618 -13.23 -26.67 12.83
N PRO A 619 -12.49 -27.79 12.96
CA PRO A 619 -11.20 -27.82 13.63
C PRO A 619 -10.20 -26.84 13.00
N GLY A 620 -9.43 -26.12 13.83
CA GLY A 620 -8.38 -25.20 13.38
C GLY A 620 -8.87 -23.82 12.93
N TYR A 621 -10.17 -23.55 12.93
CA TYR A 621 -10.72 -22.23 12.59
C TYR A 621 -10.91 -21.37 13.84
N THR A 622 -10.81 -20.06 13.64
CA THR A 622 -11.14 -19.04 14.64
C THR A 622 -12.45 -18.37 14.28
N TYR A 623 -13.20 -17.95 15.30
CA TYR A 623 -14.53 -17.39 15.13
C TYR A 623 -14.59 -16.01 15.77
N GLN A 624 -15.45 -15.16 15.24
CA GLN A 624 -15.76 -13.88 15.84
C GLN A 624 -17.18 -13.45 15.49
N TRP A 625 -18.04 -13.33 16.49
CA TRP A 625 -19.39 -12.79 16.29
C TRP A 625 -19.37 -11.26 16.20
N ARG A 626 -20.21 -10.72 15.31
CA ARG A 626 -20.56 -9.31 15.23
C ARG A 626 -22.03 -9.09 15.54
N LYS A 627 -22.34 -7.92 16.08
CA LYS A 627 -23.69 -7.39 16.24
C LYS A 627 -23.75 -6.00 15.63
N ASN A 628 -24.68 -5.77 14.70
CA ASN A 628 -24.86 -4.50 14.00
C ASN A 628 -23.54 -3.96 13.42
N GLY A 629 -22.78 -4.84 12.74
CA GLY A 629 -21.48 -4.52 12.15
C GLY A 629 -20.31 -4.41 13.14
N SER A 630 -20.55 -4.40 14.45
CA SER A 630 -19.51 -4.26 15.48
C SER A 630 -19.11 -5.60 16.10
N LYS A 631 -17.82 -5.80 16.35
CA LYS A 631 -17.29 -6.98 17.04
C LYS A 631 -17.88 -7.11 18.47
N ILE A 632 -18.38 -8.29 18.80
CA ILE A 632 -18.77 -8.63 20.17
C ILE A 632 -17.54 -9.14 20.91
N SER A 633 -17.06 -8.38 21.91
CA SER A 633 -15.86 -8.75 22.65
C SER A 633 -15.99 -10.11 23.33
N GLY A 634 -14.98 -10.97 23.18
CA GLY A 634 -14.94 -12.32 23.76
C GLY A 634 -15.81 -13.37 23.08
N ALA A 635 -16.62 -13.02 22.08
CA ALA A 635 -17.49 -13.96 21.36
C ALA A 635 -16.72 -14.71 20.25
N THR A 636 -15.77 -15.54 20.66
CA THR A 636 -14.83 -16.24 19.76
C THR A 636 -15.11 -17.74 19.58
N ASN A 637 -16.24 -18.22 20.10
CA ASN A 637 -16.70 -19.59 19.92
C ASN A 637 -17.60 -19.68 18.68
N ALA A 638 -17.67 -20.87 18.06
CA ALA A 638 -18.59 -21.14 16.95
C ALA A 638 -20.07 -20.97 17.33
N ASN A 639 -20.40 -21.06 18.63
CA ASN A 639 -21.74 -20.82 19.16
C ASN A 639 -21.76 -19.57 20.02
N TYR A 640 -22.84 -18.81 19.96
CA TYR A 640 -23.04 -17.59 20.75
C TYR A 640 -24.47 -17.48 21.29
N MET A 641 -24.60 -17.40 22.62
CA MET A 641 -25.87 -17.17 23.29
C MET A 641 -26.14 -15.68 23.35
N THR A 642 -27.32 -15.25 22.91
CA THR A 642 -27.72 -13.83 23.01
C THR A 642 -29.09 -13.66 23.66
N HIS A 643 -29.20 -12.59 24.44
CA HIS A 643 -30.43 -12.08 25.07
C HIS A 643 -30.92 -10.79 24.41
N LEU A 644 -30.21 -10.29 23.38
CA LEU A 644 -30.42 -8.97 22.83
C LEU A 644 -30.78 -9.03 21.34
N ALA A 645 -31.76 -8.23 20.95
CA ALA A 645 -32.12 -8.01 19.54
C ALA A 645 -30.97 -7.36 18.77
N GLY A 646 -30.87 -7.64 17.47
CA GLY A 646 -29.90 -7.05 16.56
C GLY A 646 -29.58 -7.94 15.35
N VAL A 647 -28.80 -7.41 14.42
CA VAL A 647 -28.29 -8.16 13.26
C VAL A 647 -26.97 -8.82 13.62
N TYR A 648 -26.92 -10.14 13.55
CA TYR A 648 -25.73 -10.92 13.90
C TYR A 648 -25.10 -11.53 12.66
N GLU A 649 -23.77 -11.53 12.65
CA GLU A 649 -22.94 -12.18 11.64
C GLU A 649 -21.83 -12.94 12.35
N LEU A 650 -21.39 -14.03 11.73
CA LEU A 650 -20.25 -14.81 12.18
C LEU A 650 -19.12 -14.62 11.19
N ILE A 651 -17.97 -14.18 11.67
CA ILE A 651 -16.71 -14.19 10.92
C ILE A 651 -15.97 -15.46 11.29
N VAL A 652 -15.50 -16.20 10.28
CA VAL A 652 -14.67 -17.39 10.45
C VAL A 652 -13.35 -17.16 9.73
N ALA A 653 -12.25 -17.56 10.36
CA ALA A 653 -10.92 -17.48 9.75
C ALA A 653 -10.15 -18.79 9.93
N ALA A 654 -9.60 -19.31 8.83
CA ALA A 654 -8.70 -20.46 8.81
C ALA A 654 -7.20 -20.04 8.79
N GLY A 655 -6.94 -18.74 8.95
CA GLY A 655 -5.62 -18.11 8.89
C GLY A 655 -5.76 -16.59 8.68
N PRO A 656 -4.66 -15.82 8.69
CA PRO A 656 -4.71 -14.35 8.58
C PRO A 656 -5.34 -13.84 7.27
N ASN A 657 -5.25 -14.61 6.18
CA ASN A 657 -5.69 -14.20 4.84
C ASN A 657 -6.85 -15.05 4.29
N CYS A 658 -7.45 -15.93 5.10
CA CYS A 658 -8.58 -16.79 4.70
C CYS A 658 -9.72 -16.58 5.68
N ILE A 659 -10.55 -15.58 5.38
CA ILE A 659 -11.64 -15.07 6.21
C ILE A 659 -12.93 -15.10 5.39
N ASP A 660 -14.03 -15.58 5.98
CA ASP A 660 -15.37 -15.48 5.40
C ASP A 660 -16.36 -14.94 6.45
N THR A 661 -17.44 -14.35 5.97
CA THR A 661 -18.51 -13.77 6.78
C THR A 661 -19.84 -14.42 6.40
N SER A 662 -20.57 -14.90 7.40
CA SER A 662 -21.87 -15.52 7.18
C SER A 662 -22.88 -14.52 6.60
N ALA A 663 -23.96 -15.02 6.02
CA ALA A 663 -25.16 -14.19 5.86
C ALA A 663 -25.60 -13.62 7.23
N SER A 664 -26.12 -12.39 7.20
CA SER A 664 -26.67 -11.73 8.39
C SER A 664 -27.96 -12.41 8.87
N VAL A 665 -28.09 -12.63 10.17
CA VAL A 665 -29.36 -13.06 10.81
C VAL A 665 -29.93 -11.97 11.70
N ASN A 666 -31.21 -11.65 11.53
CA ASN A 666 -31.88 -10.65 12.35
C ASN A 666 -32.54 -11.32 13.57
N VAL A 667 -31.99 -11.06 14.75
CA VAL A 667 -32.52 -11.57 16.01
C VAL A 667 -33.50 -10.55 16.58
N VAL A 668 -34.72 -11.00 16.86
CA VAL A 668 -35.82 -10.15 17.35
C VAL A 668 -36.21 -10.57 18.76
N VAL A 669 -36.26 -9.61 19.69
CA VAL A 669 -36.74 -9.82 21.05
C VAL A 669 -38.13 -9.20 21.17
N MET A 670 -39.13 -10.05 21.42
CA MET A 670 -40.51 -9.64 21.56
C MET A 670 -40.81 -9.23 23.01
N PRO A 671 -41.41 -8.05 23.25
CA PRO A 671 -41.79 -7.65 24.60
C PRO A 671 -42.84 -8.62 25.17
N LEU A 672 -42.78 -8.83 26.49
CA LEU A 672 -43.83 -9.58 27.18
C LEU A 672 -45.14 -8.78 27.14
N PRO A 673 -46.30 -9.41 26.91
CA PRO A 673 -47.57 -8.71 26.96
C PRO A 673 -47.85 -8.21 28.38
N VAL A 674 -48.44 -7.02 28.51
CA VAL A 674 -48.85 -6.43 29.79
C VAL A 674 -50.38 -6.28 29.77
N PRO A 675 -51.14 -7.36 30.03
CA PRO A 675 -52.60 -7.30 29.97
C PRO A 675 -53.14 -6.41 31.09
N VAL A 676 -54.11 -5.57 30.73
CA VAL A 676 -54.83 -4.71 31.67
C VAL A 676 -56.22 -5.30 31.89
N ILE A 677 -56.56 -5.55 33.16
CA ILE A 677 -57.88 -6.02 33.55
C ILE A 677 -58.78 -4.81 33.80
N SER A 678 -59.93 -4.77 33.12
CA SER A 678 -61.04 -3.88 33.47
C SER A 678 -62.17 -4.67 34.14
N TYR A 679 -62.88 -4.07 35.09
CA TYR A 679 -63.99 -4.70 35.80
C TYR A 679 -65.24 -3.83 35.69
N ASN A 680 -66.22 -4.30 34.92
CA ASN A 680 -67.46 -3.57 34.65
C ASN A 680 -68.65 -4.53 34.77
N ASN A 681 -69.73 -4.08 35.41
CA ASN A 681 -70.98 -4.85 35.55
C ASN A 681 -70.78 -6.32 36.00
N GLY A 682 -69.89 -6.54 36.97
CA GLY A 682 -69.63 -7.88 37.52
C GLY A 682 -68.71 -8.78 36.70
N THR A 683 -68.18 -8.31 35.57
CA THR A 683 -67.34 -9.12 34.67
C THR A 683 -65.99 -8.46 34.44
N PHE A 684 -64.92 -9.24 34.55
CA PHE A 684 -63.60 -8.83 34.10
C PHE A 684 -63.47 -8.98 32.58
N SER A 685 -62.77 -8.05 31.94
CA SER A 685 -62.32 -8.17 30.55
C SER A 685 -60.87 -7.72 30.43
N VAL A 686 -60.17 -8.27 29.45
CA VAL A 686 -58.80 -7.87 29.10
C VAL A 686 -58.81 -6.85 27.97
N ASP A 687 -57.93 -5.86 28.04
CA ASP A 687 -57.82 -4.72 27.13
C ASP A 687 -57.49 -5.06 25.67
N GLN A 688 -56.83 -6.20 25.43
CA GLN A 688 -56.35 -6.63 24.12
C GLN A 688 -56.70 -8.09 23.81
N HIS A 689 -56.63 -8.43 22.52
CA HIS A 689 -56.77 -9.80 22.06
C HIS A 689 -55.44 -10.57 22.20
N TYR A 690 -55.50 -11.70 22.88
CA TYR A 690 -54.39 -12.62 23.12
C TYR A 690 -54.77 -14.03 22.63
N SER A 691 -53.76 -14.84 22.31
CA SER A 691 -53.95 -16.21 21.80
C SER A 691 -54.39 -17.20 22.88
N SER A 692 -54.13 -16.91 24.15
CA SER A 692 -54.68 -17.68 25.27
C SER A 692 -54.78 -16.85 26.54
N TYR A 693 -55.69 -17.24 27.43
CA TYR A 693 -55.92 -16.62 28.72
C TYR A 693 -55.97 -17.70 29.81
N GLN A 694 -55.56 -17.34 31.01
CA GLN A 694 -55.75 -18.15 32.21
C GLN A 694 -55.93 -17.22 33.40
N TRP A 695 -57.16 -17.15 33.91
CA TRP A 695 -57.47 -16.38 35.11
C TRP A 695 -56.94 -17.09 36.36
N LYS A 696 -56.50 -16.29 37.33
CA LYS A 696 -55.91 -16.72 38.59
C LYS A 696 -56.61 -16.04 39.75
N LEU A 697 -56.83 -16.77 40.84
CA LEU A 697 -57.32 -16.25 42.12
C LEU A 697 -56.23 -16.49 43.18
N SER A 698 -55.79 -15.41 43.82
CA SER A 698 -54.72 -15.44 44.83
C SER A 698 -53.44 -16.13 44.35
N GLY A 699 -53.16 -16.05 43.04
CA GLY A 699 -52.01 -16.67 42.38
C GLY A 699 -52.25 -18.07 41.79
N ASN A 700 -53.33 -18.76 42.18
CA ASN A 700 -53.65 -20.11 41.70
C ASN A 700 -54.52 -20.05 40.43
N ALA A 701 -54.25 -20.94 39.45
CA ALA A 701 -55.05 -21.03 38.23
C ALA A 701 -56.49 -21.47 38.52
N ILE A 702 -57.45 -20.78 37.93
CA ILE A 702 -58.87 -21.11 38.02
C ILE A 702 -59.20 -22.07 36.87
N SER A 703 -59.61 -23.29 37.21
CA SER A 703 -59.89 -24.32 36.20
C SER A 703 -60.98 -23.87 35.21
N GLY A 704 -60.71 -24.01 33.91
CA GLY A 704 -61.64 -23.67 32.83
C GLY A 704 -61.77 -22.17 32.51
N ALA A 705 -61.15 -21.27 33.29
CA ALA A 705 -61.25 -19.84 33.07
C ALA A 705 -60.21 -19.36 32.01
N THR A 706 -60.50 -19.65 30.74
CA THR A 706 -59.57 -19.43 29.61
C THR A 706 -60.05 -18.42 28.57
N ASP A 707 -61.17 -17.75 28.83
CA ASP A 707 -61.72 -16.72 27.95
C ASP A 707 -61.12 -15.33 28.22
N SER A 708 -61.26 -14.43 27.24
CA SER A 708 -60.83 -13.02 27.35
C SER A 708 -61.65 -12.21 28.37
N THR A 709 -62.75 -12.78 28.85
CA THR A 709 -63.58 -12.27 29.93
C THR A 709 -63.76 -13.33 31.03
N TYR A 710 -64.05 -12.89 32.25
CA TYR A 710 -64.33 -13.79 33.37
C TYR A 710 -65.23 -13.12 34.39
N THR A 711 -66.31 -13.80 34.79
CA THR A 711 -67.24 -13.34 35.82
C THR A 711 -66.92 -14.04 37.15
N PRO A 712 -66.20 -13.38 38.07
CA PRO A 712 -65.73 -14.00 39.31
C PRO A 712 -66.89 -14.30 40.27
N PRO A 713 -67.06 -15.57 40.73
CA PRO A 713 -68.16 -15.95 41.63
C PRO A 713 -67.89 -15.60 43.10
N GLN A 714 -66.67 -15.21 43.45
CA GLN A 714 -66.25 -14.95 44.82
C GLN A 714 -65.29 -13.76 44.92
N LYS A 715 -65.22 -13.13 46.10
CA LYS A 715 -64.29 -12.04 46.40
C LYS A 715 -62.84 -12.55 46.36
N GLY A 716 -61.90 -11.65 46.06
CA GLY A 716 -60.48 -11.96 46.11
C GLY A 716 -59.63 -11.18 45.12
N THR A 717 -58.35 -11.50 45.11
CA THR A 717 -57.36 -10.87 44.24
C THR A 717 -57.18 -11.70 42.97
N TYR A 718 -57.58 -11.13 41.85
CA TYR A 718 -57.52 -11.77 40.55
C TYR A 718 -56.37 -11.23 39.71
N SER A 719 -55.79 -12.08 38.88
CA SER A 719 -54.92 -11.69 37.78
C SER A 719 -55.16 -12.60 36.58
N VAL A 720 -54.71 -12.21 35.41
CA VAL A 720 -54.79 -13.04 34.21
C VAL A 720 -53.40 -13.21 33.62
N THR A 721 -53.02 -14.45 33.32
CA THR A 721 -51.85 -14.74 32.48
C THR A 721 -52.34 -14.90 31.05
N VAL A 722 -51.73 -14.18 30.13
CA VAL A 722 -52.08 -14.19 28.71
C VAL A 722 -50.87 -14.59 27.86
N THR A 723 -51.12 -15.19 26.70
CA THR A 723 -50.09 -15.45 25.69
C THR A 723 -50.41 -14.69 24.42
N ASN A 724 -49.48 -13.89 23.90
CA ASN A 724 -49.70 -13.17 22.64
C ASN A 724 -49.52 -14.08 21.41
N ALA A 725 -49.79 -13.54 20.22
CA ALA A 725 -49.65 -14.25 18.94
C ALA A 725 -48.23 -14.74 18.64
N ASN A 726 -47.21 -14.20 19.33
CA ASN A 726 -45.80 -14.59 19.18
C ASN A 726 -45.37 -15.60 20.25
N GLY A 727 -46.31 -16.14 21.05
CA GLY A 727 -46.02 -17.13 22.09
C GLY A 727 -45.46 -16.56 23.40
N CYS A 728 -45.38 -15.24 23.56
CA CYS A 728 -44.88 -14.63 24.79
C CYS A 728 -45.96 -14.53 25.86
N THR A 729 -45.64 -14.99 27.07
CA THR A 729 -46.54 -14.98 28.21
C THR A 729 -46.31 -13.78 29.12
N GLY A 730 -47.38 -13.14 29.55
CA GLY A 730 -47.34 -12.04 30.52
C GLY A 730 -48.49 -12.14 31.49
N THR A 731 -48.33 -11.56 32.68
CA THR A 731 -49.37 -11.57 33.71
C THR A 731 -49.76 -10.14 34.05
N SER A 732 -51.06 -9.90 34.17
CA SER A 732 -51.61 -8.58 34.51
C SER A 732 -51.14 -8.14 35.90
N ALA A 733 -51.27 -6.84 36.16
CA ALA A 733 -51.36 -6.38 37.54
C ALA A 733 -52.52 -7.09 38.28
N LYS A 734 -52.40 -7.20 39.60
CA LYS A 734 -53.42 -7.81 40.46
C LYS A 734 -54.59 -6.85 40.63
N THR A 735 -55.80 -7.31 40.37
CA THR A 735 -57.05 -6.56 40.60
C THR A 735 -57.86 -7.24 41.70
N THR A 736 -58.10 -6.53 42.79
CA THR A 736 -58.86 -7.07 43.92
C THR A 736 -60.32 -6.65 43.82
N ILE A 737 -61.24 -7.62 43.80
CA ILE A 737 -62.66 -7.36 44.00
C ILE A 737 -62.91 -7.32 45.50
N ASN A 738 -63.00 -6.09 45.99
CA ASN A 738 -63.54 -5.76 47.30
C ASN A 738 -64.83 -4.98 47.07
N THR A 739 -65.90 -5.61 46.60
CA THR A 739 -67.17 -4.89 46.44
C THR A 739 -67.98 -4.97 47.73
N THR A 740 -67.93 -3.88 48.48
CA THR A 740 -69.10 -3.32 49.16
C THR A 740 -69.77 -2.37 48.17
N GLY A 741 -70.64 -2.89 47.30
CA GLY A 741 -71.82 -2.10 46.95
C GLY A 741 -72.53 -1.84 48.27
N VAL A 742 -72.75 -0.56 48.61
CA VAL A 742 -73.41 -0.05 49.83
C VAL A 742 -73.53 -1.11 50.92
N GLU A 743 -72.62 -1.10 51.89
CA GLU A 743 -72.84 -1.84 53.13
C GLU A 743 -74.18 -1.39 53.72
N GLU A 744 -75.23 -2.18 53.47
CA GLU A 744 -76.20 -2.47 54.51
C GLU A 744 -75.40 -3.08 55.66
N ILE A 745 -74.98 -2.19 56.55
CA ILE A 745 -74.35 -2.47 57.82
C ILE A 745 -75.19 -3.53 58.52
N SER A 746 -74.59 -4.68 58.80
CA SER A 746 -75.12 -5.81 59.56
C SER A 746 -75.38 -5.48 61.05
N GLY A 747 -75.79 -4.25 61.34
CA GLY A 747 -76.31 -3.76 62.62
C GLY A 747 -77.72 -3.19 62.54
N ALA A 748 -78.37 -3.17 61.36
CA ALA A 748 -79.73 -2.66 61.18
C ALA A 748 -80.86 -3.70 61.42
N ASP A 749 -80.51 -5.00 61.52
CA ASP A 749 -81.47 -6.03 61.89
C ASP A 749 -81.78 -5.96 63.40
N ALA A 750 -82.94 -5.36 63.68
CA ALA A 750 -83.55 -5.06 64.98
C ALA A 750 -83.09 -3.76 65.68
N ILE A 751 -83.14 -2.62 64.97
CA ILE A 751 -83.24 -1.31 65.63
C ILE A 751 -84.72 -0.90 65.74
N ALA A 752 -85.24 -0.83 66.97
CA ALA A 752 -86.60 -0.38 67.28
C ALA A 752 -86.58 0.75 68.32
N VAL A 753 -87.48 1.72 68.14
CA VAL A 753 -87.68 2.84 69.07
C VAL A 753 -89.13 2.83 69.53
N TYR A 754 -89.37 2.72 70.84
CA TYR A 754 -90.73 2.65 71.38
C TYR A 754 -90.84 3.21 72.82
N PRO A 755 -92.01 3.73 73.23
CA PRO A 755 -93.17 3.99 72.38
C PRO A 755 -92.90 5.17 71.43
N ASN A 756 -93.38 5.06 70.20
CA ASN A 756 -93.39 6.17 69.24
C ASN A 756 -94.77 6.16 68.53
N PRO A 757 -95.70 7.09 68.84
CA PRO A 757 -95.48 8.33 69.61
C PRO A 757 -95.19 8.14 71.11
N THR A 758 -94.50 9.10 71.72
CA THR A 758 -94.15 9.12 73.16
C THR A 758 -94.77 10.31 73.89
N SER A 759 -94.99 10.22 75.20
CA SER A 759 -95.30 11.36 76.07
C SER A 759 -94.06 12.03 76.66
N GLY A 760 -92.86 11.52 76.36
CA GLY A 760 -91.60 12.09 76.80
C GLY A 760 -90.44 11.13 76.68
N ILE A 761 -90.58 9.89 77.12
CA ILE A 761 -89.48 8.94 77.19
C ILE A 761 -89.58 7.90 76.06
N ILE A 762 -88.50 7.66 75.33
CA ILE A 762 -88.39 6.58 74.33
C ILE A 762 -87.27 5.61 74.70
N GLN A 763 -87.46 4.33 74.39
CA GLN A 763 -86.45 3.29 74.53
C GLN A 763 -85.87 2.93 73.16
N LEU A 764 -84.56 2.74 73.08
CA LEU A 764 -83.84 2.31 71.88
C LEU A 764 -83.33 0.87 72.07
N GLN A 765 -83.89 -0.06 71.30
CA GLN A 765 -83.36 -1.41 71.19
C GLN A 765 -82.40 -1.48 70.00
N ALA A 766 -81.14 -1.83 70.25
CA ALA A 766 -80.12 -2.08 69.23
C ALA A 766 -79.13 -3.15 69.70
N LYS A 767 -78.59 -3.94 68.77
CA LYS A 767 -77.65 -5.04 69.08
C LYS A 767 -76.19 -4.59 69.34
N ALA A 768 -75.88 -3.31 69.15
CA ALA A 768 -74.56 -2.74 69.40
C ALA A 768 -74.66 -1.30 69.94
N PRO A 769 -73.62 -0.77 70.64
CA PRO A 769 -73.63 0.60 71.14
C PRO A 769 -73.60 1.62 70.00
N LEU A 770 -74.55 2.56 70.01
CA LEU A 770 -74.67 3.63 69.04
C LEU A 770 -74.54 5.01 69.70
N ILE A 771 -74.03 5.96 68.92
CA ILE A 771 -74.06 7.40 69.22
C ILE A 771 -75.41 7.93 68.75
N ILE A 772 -76.09 8.63 69.63
CA ILE A 772 -77.46 9.09 69.44
C ILE A 772 -77.46 10.61 69.35
N SER A 773 -78.19 11.16 68.39
CA SER A 773 -78.46 12.60 68.28
C SER A 773 -79.93 12.83 67.94
N VAL A 774 -80.59 13.70 68.70
CA VAL A 774 -81.99 14.10 68.48
C VAL A 774 -82.03 15.47 67.82
N PHE A 775 -82.85 15.61 66.78
CA PHE A 775 -82.99 16.84 66.00
C PHE A 775 -84.44 17.33 66.01
N ASN A 776 -84.66 18.65 66.00
CA ASN A 776 -85.97 19.22 65.67
C ASN A 776 -86.20 19.20 64.14
N SER A 777 -87.38 19.64 63.69
CA SER A 777 -87.74 19.73 62.27
C SER A 777 -86.85 20.66 61.44
N GLU A 778 -86.10 21.55 62.08
CA GLU A 778 -85.16 22.48 61.43
C GLU A 778 -83.73 21.89 61.35
N GLY A 779 -83.51 20.67 61.86
CA GLY A 779 -82.20 20.00 61.84
C GLY A 779 -81.24 20.48 62.95
N LYS A 780 -81.72 21.22 63.95
CA LYS A 780 -80.92 21.60 65.12
C LYS A 780 -80.83 20.44 66.10
N ILE A 781 -79.62 20.12 66.54
CA ILE A 781 -79.38 19.09 67.55
C ILE A 781 -79.85 19.58 68.92
N LEU A 782 -80.80 18.86 69.50
CA LEU A 782 -81.37 19.16 70.80
C LEU A 782 -80.73 18.33 71.92
N LEU A 783 -80.35 17.08 71.62
CA LEU A 783 -79.74 16.15 72.57
C LEU A 783 -78.67 15.30 71.87
N LYS A 784 -77.59 14.97 72.59
CA LYS A 784 -76.59 13.97 72.18
C LYS A 784 -76.24 13.06 73.35
N GLY A 785 -75.99 11.78 73.05
CA GLY A 785 -75.48 10.81 74.02
C GLY A 785 -74.92 9.57 73.34
N GLU A 786 -74.25 8.72 74.12
CA GLU A 786 -73.82 7.39 73.70
C GLU A 786 -74.60 6.34 74.50
N ASN A 787 -74.90 5.20 73.89
CA ASN A 787 -75.89 4.22 74.30
C ASN A 787 -76.18 4.08 75.81
N GLY A 788 -77.37 4.52 76.21
CA GLY A 788 -78.17 4.03 77.33
C GLY A 788 -79.58 3.78 76.80
N LEU A 789 -80.25 2.72 77.25
CA LEU A 789 -81.47 2.19 76.62
C LEU A 789 -82.63 3.19 76.51
N GLN A 790 -82.58 4.32 77.22
CA GLN A 790 -83.65 5.30 77.37
C GLN A 790 -83.20 6.71 76.96
N ILE A 791 -83.96 7.35 76.08
CA ILE A 791 -83.78 8.74 75.64
C ILE A 791 -84.97 9.55 76.19
N ASP A 792 -84.68 10.58 76.97
CA ASP A 792 -85.68 11.43 77.59
C ASP A 792 -85.90 12.72 76.81
N LEU A 793 -87.09 12.85 76.22
CA LEU A 793 -87.59 14.03 75.52
C LEU A 793 -88.60 14.80 76.38
N SER A 794 -88.83 14.44 77.66
CA SER A 794 -89.85 15.02 78.54
C SER A 794 -89.78 16.55 78.66
N MET A 795 -88.57 17.11 78.60
CA MET A 795 -88.32 18.56 78.66
C MET A 795 -88.48 19.30 77.32
N LEU A 796 -88.67 18.58 76.21
CA LEU A 796 -88.91 19.17 74.89
C LEU A 796 -90.42 19.42 74.65
N PRO A 797 -90.84 20.41 73.86
CA PRO A 797 -92.26 20.58 73.49
C PRO A 797 -92.85 19.36 72.76
N ALA A 798 -94.19 19.27 72.66
CA ALA A 798 -94.83 18.28 71.78
C ALA A 798 -94.50 18.60 70.31
N GLY A 799 -94.19 17.59 69.50
CA GLY A 799 -93.76 17.77 68.12
C GLY A 799 -93.04 16.57 67.50
N LEU A 800 -92.68 16.70 66.22
CA LEU A 800 -91.92 15.69 65.47
C LEU A 800 -90.41 15.93 65.60
N TYR A 801 -89.69 14.90 65.99
CA TYR A 801 -88.24 14.88 66.14
C TYR A 801 -87.62 13.80 65.25
N TRP A 802 -86.35 13.96 64.90
CA TRP A 802 -85.59 12.94 64.16
C TRP A 802 -84.46 12.42 65.03
N LEU A 803 -84.40 11.11 65.19
CA LEU A 803 -83.36 10.41 65.93
C LEU A 803 -82.34 9.86 64.95
N ARG A 804 -81.13 10.43 64.92
CA ARG A 804 -80.01 9.92 64.13
C ARG A 804 -79.14 9.03 64.99
N LEU A 805 -78.91 7.81 64.49
CA LEU A 805 -78.10 6.79 65.13
C LEU A 805 -76.84 6.58 64.31
N ALA A 806 -75.68 6.68 64.95
CA ALA A 806 -74.38 6.50 64.33
C ALA A 806 -73.54 5.46 65.07
N ASN A 807 -72.58 4.83 64.41
CA ASN A 807 -71.63 3.95 65.08
C ASN A 807 -70.57 4.77 65.85
N LYS A 808 -69.66 4.09 66.55
CA LYS A 808 -68.60 4.72 67.37
C LYS A 808 -67.61 5.59 66.57
N GLU A 809 -67.57 5.42 65.25
CA GLU A 809 -66.74 6.20 64.32
C GLU A 809 -67.47 7.44 63.77
N GLY A 810 -68.73 7.66 64.18
CA GLY A 810 -69.54 8.82 63.78
C GLY A 810 -70.30 8.65 62.46
N ILE A 811 -70.26 7.47 61.85
CA ILE A 811 -70.97 7.17 60.59
C ILE A 811 -72.45 6.90 60.90
N THR A 812 -73.36 7.60 60.22
CA THR A 812 -74.81 7.43 60.43
C THR A 812 -75.29 6.09 59.90
N VAL A 813 -75.87 5.28 60.80
CA VAL A 813 -76.41 3.94 60.53
C VAL A 813 -77.91 4.01 60.21
N LYS A 814 -78.69 4.84 60.91
CA LYS A 814 -80.13 4.98 60.67
C LYS A 814 -80.66 6.31 61.20
N THR A 815 -81.70 6.86 60.56
CA THR A 815 -82.46 8.01 61.09
C THR A 815 -83.92 7.64 61.21
N ILE A 816 -84.52 7.89 62.37
CA ILE A 816 -85.90 7.47 62.70
C ILE A 816 -86.72 8.69 63.15
N PRO A 817 -87.89 8.97 62.56
CA PRO A 817 -88.79 10.01 63.06
C PRO A 817 -89.47 9.55 64.34
N VAL A 818 -89.53 10.41 65.36
CA VAL A 818 -90.19 10.18 66.65
C VAL A 818 -91.15 11.32 66.95
N THR A 819 -92.41 11.01 67.17
CA THR A 819 -93.44 11.98 67.54
C THR A 819 -93.58 12.03 69.06
N LYS A 820 -93.45 13.21 69.66
CA LYS A 820 -93.82 13.44 71.06
C LYS A 820 -95.20 14.11 71.11
N ASN A 821 -96.15 13.45 71.76
CA ASN A 821 -97.51 13.97 71.96
C ASN A 821 -97.60 14.92 73.14
#